data_AF-A0A523X5A5-F1
#
_entry.id   AF-A0A523X5A5-F1
#
_cell.length_a   1.000
_cell.length_b   1.000
_cell.length_c   1.000
_cell.angle_alpha   90.00
_cell.angle_beta   90.00
_cell.angle_gamma   90.00
#
_symmetry.space_group_name_H-M   'P 1'
#
loop_
_entity.id
_entity.type
_entity.pdbx_description
1 polymer ?
#
loop_
_entity_poly.entity_id
_entity_poly.type
_entity_poly.pdbx_seq_one_letter_code
_entity_poly.pdbx_strand_id
1 'polypeptide(L)'
;PRSQKETKIFAFGYDFFRKLPEPITEGPVDEEYLLSPGDEVIVSIWGQLNEEYPLTVSEDGYIDIPDEGGRVFTNGVSLKELKKIVTRKLSQIYSSYINIDNPSRSTAFVDVKLAKVRKLLVYVVGEVETQGAYTISSSVATLLNLLNNAGGVKETGSLREIKMRRADGKADMVDLYDFLITGMIDNKKTRIRFGDYIIVPLKEKSVTVKGEVKRPGIYELIGNEGIKDLIEFAGGLDSNAYLKRSQVRRFEIGVGEKFIDLDLESVFNDSRKDFALMDGDEVTVFPNIVVRRRLVEVKGDGIKRSGIYEYRPGMTVKDLIGQAEGLKEYVYLERADLVRTEENFSKRLTTFSLKDLYKEESPGHYVYTGNDEKNFELKELDQINIYSSYEMKGKEKHVTVEGQVKEPGTYTLPENMTLYDLIFSRGGFQDENFKKRTYLELAHVFRKIPGELEERIYTFNLGKLLEGDPEENMSLEDSDRVMIYSYETMETKPYVTIEGLIKRPGTYQLAENMTLEDLILLAGGLRPDAYKVEAVIARTHPGVEEGQRKVATIVVPIVSDFAIIPDEDKTPLGTYDKIVIRNLPEWEPAPVVSVSGQVKYPGSYSLEQKGERISSIIRRVGGLKKEAYPEGATLFRRKDIIEMSRERQQEREKIAIDLKKALEHPDGTHDLVLKDGDQLFVPINPGSVEVKGAVRNPSIFQYRKGKKLGYYIK
;
A
#
# COMPACT_ATOMS: atom_id res chain seq x y z
N PRO A 1 20.37 -5.30 19.27
CA PRO A 1 19.51 -5.95 18.26
C PRO A 1 19.52 -5.14 16.95
N ARG A 2 20.41 -5.47 16.00
CA ARG A 2 20.27 -4.98 14.63
C ARG A 2 19.03 -5.67 14.05
N SER A 3 18.07 -4.88 13.57
CA SER A 3 16.88 -5.40 12.89
C SER A 3 17.31 -6.39 11.82
N GLN A 4 16.82 -7.63 11.89
CA GLN A 4 16.87 -8.55 10.76
C GLN A 4 16.14 -7.84 9.61
N LYS A 5 16.91 -7.24 8.69
CA LYS A 5 16.35 -6.83 7.40
C LYS A 5 15.89 -8.14 6.76
N GLU A 6 14.60 -8.29 6.55
CA GLU A 6 14.06 -9.36 5.72
C GLU A 6 14.63 -9.15 4.30
N THR A 7 15.73 -9.82 4.01
CA THR A 7 16.31 -9.87 2.67
C THR A 7 15.30 -10.61 1.80
N LYS A 8 14.65 -9.89 0.89
CA LYS A 8 13.73 -10.47 -0.08
C LYS A 8 14.49 -11.53 -0.89
N ILE A 9 14.06 -12.79 -0.78
CA ILE A 9 14.70 -13.93 -1.43
C ILE A 9 14.09 -14.07 -2.84
N PHE A 10 14.94 -14.24 -3.86
CA PHE A 10 14.54 -14.38 -5.26
C PHE A 10 15.06 -15.69 -5.86
N ALA A 11 14.37 -16.21 -6.88
CA ALA A 11 14.86 -17.31 -7.70
C ALA A 11 16.01 -16.85 -8.60
N PHE A 12 17.16 -17.52 -8.50
CA PHE A 12 18.37 -17.15 -9.20
C PHE A 12 18.22 -17.34 -10.72
N GLY A 13 18.68 -16.37 -11.51
CA GLY A 13 18.82 -16.48 -12.97
C GLY A 13 17.61 -16.09 -13.80
N TYR A 14 16.38 -16.17 -13.28
CA TYR A 14 15.16 -15.88 -14.06
C TYR A 14 14.99 -14.40 -14.39
N ASP A 15 15.52 -13.50 -13.56
CA ASP A 15 15.46 -12.05 -13.80
C ASP A 15 16.35 -11.59 -14.97
N PHE A 16 17.30 -12.43 -15.40
CA PHE A 16 18.17 -12.17 -16.54
C PHE A 16 17.36 -11.85 -17.81
N PHE A 17 16.37 -12.69 -18.13
CA PHE A 17 15.54 -12.54 -19.33
C PHE A 17 14.62 -11.33 -19.27
N ARG A 18 14.19 -10.91 -18.07
CA ARG A 18 13.33 -9.73 -17.89
C ARG A 18 14.03 -8.40 -18.21
N LYS A 19 15.38 -8.41 -18.23
CA LYS A 19 16.23 -7.23 -18.45
C LYS A 19 16.88 -7.20 -19.83
N LEU A 20 16.67 -8.24 -20.64
CA LEU A 20 17.23 -8.28 -21.99
C LEU A 20 16.51 -7.28 -22.91
N PRO A 21 17.23 -6.71 -23.89
CA PRO A 21 16.62 -5.86 -24.92
C PRO A 21 15.64 -6.66 -25.79
N GLU A 22 14.96 -5.94 -26.68
CA GLU A 22 13.97 -6.55 -27.57
C GLU A 22 14.50 -7.79 -28.31
N PRO A 23 13.62 -8.80 -28.55
CA PRO A 23 13.93 -10.01 -29.30
C PRO A 23 14.75 -9.76 -30.57
N ILE A 24 15.93 -10.37 -30.65
CA ILE A 24 16.81 -10.27 -31.82
C ILE A 24 16.45 -11.41 -32.77
N THR A 25 15.80 -11.09 -33.89
CA THR A 25 15.45 -12.06 -34.94
C THR A 25 16.37 -11.98 -36.15
N GLU A 26 16.98 -10.82 -36.36
CA GLU A 26 17.91 -10.51 -37.44
C GLU A 26 19.08 -9.69 -36.87
N GLY A 27 20.26 -9.81 -37.49
CA GLY A 27 21.44 -9.09 -37.04
C GLY A 27 22.50 -9.00 -38.13
N PRO A 28 23.44 -8.04 -38.00
CA PRO A 28 24.52 -7.87 -38.95
C PRO A 28 25.38 -9.13 -39.02
N VAL A 29 25.85 -9.43 -40.22
CA VAL A 29 26.67 -10.59 -40.52
C VAL A 29 28.12 -10.12 -40.53
N ASP A 30 28.91 -10.63 -39.59
CA ASP A 30 30.35 -10.37 -39.55
C ASP A 30 31.10 -11.30 -40.52
N GLU A 31 32.34 -10.95 -40.88
CA GLU A 31 33.21 -11.75 -41.74
C GLU A 31 33.49 -13.15 -41.16
N GLU A 32 33.37 -13.33 -39.85
CA GLU A 32 33.50 -14.62 -39.16
C GLU A 32 32.22 -15.48 -39.21
N TYR A 33 31.16 -15.01 -39.89
CA TYR A 33 29.95 -15.79 -40.13
C TYR A 33 30.27 -17.06 -40.91
N LEU A 34 29.91 -18.21 -40.35
CA LEU A 34 30.02 -19.51 -41.00
C LEU A 34 28.84 -19.72 -41.94
N LEU A 35 29.16 -19.96 -43.21
CA LEU A 35 28.17 -20.20 -44.25
C LEU A 35 27.36 -21.45 -43.95
N SER A 36 26.06 -21.34 -44.16
CA SER A 36 25.09 -22.41 -43.98
C SER A 36 24.39 -22.71 -45.31
N PRO A 37 24.01 -23.97 -45.58
CA PRO A 37 23.20 -24.31 -46.74
C PRO A 37 21.96 -23.42 -46.85
N GLY A 38 21.65 -22.92 -48.04
CA GLY A 38 20.55 -22.00 -48.32
C GLY A 38 20.88 -20.51 -48.12
N ASP A 39 22.07 -20.17 -47.66
CA ASP A 39 22.58 -18.79 -47.71
C ASP A 39 22.84 -18.36 -49.17
N GLU A 40 22.72 -17.07 -49.44
CA GLU A 40 23.04 -16.48 -50.74
C GLU A 40 24.17 -15.47 -50.58
N VAL A 41 25.25 -15.66 -51.33
CA VAL A 41 26.38 -14.75 -51.41
C VAL A 41 26.39 -14.07 -52.77
N ILE A 42 26.66 -12.77 -52.79
CA ILE A 42 26.96 -12.04 -54.02
C ILE A 42 28.47 -11.92 -54.13
N VAL A 43 29.01 -12.48 -55.20
CA VAL A 43 30.41 -12.28 -55.59
C VAL A 43 30.43 -11.15 -56.62
N SER A 44 30.99 -10.00 -56.24
CA SER A 44 31.08 -8.83 -57.12
C SER A 44 32.53 -8.63 -57.58
N ILE A 45 32.73 -8.49 -58.87
CA ILE A 45 33.99 -8.04 -59.49
C ILE A 45 33.73 -6.62 -59.98
N TRP A 46 34.57 -5.66 -59.59
CA TRP A 46 34.41 -4.26 -59.98
C TRP A 46 35.72 -3.61 -60.41
N GLY A 47 35.63 -2.62 -61.30
CA GLY A 47 36.78 -1.90 -61.87
C GLY A 47 36.71 -1.88 -63.41
N GLN A 48 37.75 -2.39 -64.06
CA GLN A 48 37.77 -2.57 -65.52
C GLN A 48 36.92 -3.78 -65.99
N LEU A 49 36.66 -4.72 -65.09
CA LEU A 49 35.71 -5.82 -65.24
C LEU A 49 34.59 -5.62 -64.22
N ASN A 50 33.34 -5.67 -64.66
CA ASN A 50 32.16 -5.47 -63.81
C ASN A 50 31.22 -6.66 -63.99
N GLU A 51 31.28 -7.60 -63.06
CA GLU A 51 30.49 -8.84 -63.05
C GLU A 51 29.94 -9.07 -61.65
N GLU A 52 28.71 -9.60 -61.54
CA GLU A 52 28.11 -9.97 -60.26
C GLU A 52 27.45 -11.34 -60.35
N TYR A 53 27.82 -12.22 -59.42
CA TYR A 53 27.31 -13.57 -59.37
C TYR A 53 26.56 -13.81 -58.05
N PRO A 54 25.22 -13.92 -58.08
CA PRO A 54 24.44 -14.37 -56.94
C PRO A 54 24.55 -15.90 -56.83
N LEU A 55 25.31 -16.37 -55.83
CA LEU A 55 25.58 -17.79 -55.61
C LEU A 55 24.84 -18.25 -54.36
N THR A 56 24.01 -19.27 -54.52
CA THR A 56 23.34 -19.92 -53.38
C THR A 56 24.18 -21.09 -52.89
N VAL A 57 24.36 -21.20 -51.58
CA VAL A 57 24.96 -22.37 -50.95
C VAL A 57 24.00 -23.54 -51.06
N SER A 58 24.40 -24.59 -51.77
CA SER A 58 23.62 -25.80 -51.96
C SER A 58 23.46 -26.62 -50.68
N GLU A 59 22.52 -27.57 -50.66
CA GLU A 59 22.28 -28.46 -49.50
C GLU A 59 23.48 -29.38 -49.19
N ASP A 60 24.29 -29.72 -50.18
CA ASP A 60 25.57 -30.43 -50.00
C ASP A 60 26.72 -29.50 -49.57
N GLY A 61 26.46 -28.20 -49.40
CA GLY A 61 27.38 -27.22 -48.83
C GLY A 61 28.38 -26.65 -49.82
N TYR A 62 27.97 -26.46 -51.08
CA TYR A 62 28.83 -25.92 -52.12
C TYR A 62 28.25 -24.64 -52.74
N ILE A 63 29.12 -23.81 -53.29
CA ILE A 63 28.74 -22.79 -54.27
C ILE A 63 29.39 -23.12 -55.60
N ASP A 64 28.66 -22.91 -56.69
CA ASP A 64 29.14 -23.13 -58.05
C ASP A 64 29.50 -21.77 -58.65
N ILE A 65 30.80 -21.50 -58.82
CA ILE A 65 31.27 -20.26 -59.45
C ILE A 65 31.12 -20.41 -60.98
N PRO A 66 30.49 -19.44 -61.67
CA PRO A 66 30.34 -19.44 -63.13
C PRO A 66 31.67 -19.54 -63.89
N ASP A 67 31.57 -19.79 -65.19
CA ASP A 67 32.69 -20.08 -66.10
C ASP A 67 33.52 -21.29 -65.63
N GLU A 68 34.85 -21.17 -65.68
CA GLU A 68 35.82 -22.21 -65.29
C GLU A 68 36.16 -22.17 -63.79
N GLY A 69 35.43 -21.38 -62.99
CA GLY A 69 35.70 -21.17 -61.56
C GLY A 69 35.44 -22.39 -60.69
N GLY A 70 34.58 -23.29 -61.18
CA GLY A 70 34.30 -24.58 -60.57
C GLY A 70 33.63 -24.48 -59.20
N ARG A 71 33.52 -25.64 -58.55
CA ARG A 71 32.78 -25.80 -57.30
C ARG A 71 33.66 -25.48 -56.07
N VAL A 72 33.11 -24.75 -55.10
CA VAL A 72 33.77 -24.38 -53.83
C VAL A 72 32.98 -24.93 -52.65
N PHE A 73 33.66 -25.67 -51.77
CA PHE A 73 33.07 -26.16 -50.52
C PHE A 73 32.96 -25.03 -49.51
N THR A 74 31.83 -24.96 -48.80
CA THR A 74 31.48 -23.83 -47.92
C THR A 74 31.08 -24.24 -46.51
N ASN A 75 30.81 -25.53 -46.25
CA ASN A 75 30.45 -25.98 -44.90
C ASN A 75 31.60 -25.72 -43.91
N GLY A 76 31.33 -24.93 -42.88
CA GLY A 76 32.31 -24.55 -41.86
C GLY A 76 33.34 -23.51 -42.33
N VAL A 77 33.19 -22.97 -43.54
CA VAL A 77 34.00 -21.87 -44.07
C VAL A 77 33.37 -20.55 -43.64
N SER A 78 34.18 -19.62 -43.14
CA SER A 78 33.70 -18.27 -42.81
C SER A 78 33.57 -17.41 -44.06
N LEU A 79 32.76 -16.35 -44.02
CA LEU A 79 32.62 -15.39 -45.14
C LEU A 79 33.99 -14.82 -45.55
N LYS A 80 34.86 -14.55 -44.57
CA LYS A 80 36.25 -14.12 -44.76
C LYS A 80 37.10 -15.13 -45.54
N GLU A 81 37.00 -16.40 -45.16
CA GLU A 81 37.75 -17.46 -45.82
C GLU A 81 37.19 -17.75 -47.22
N LEU A 82 35.87 -17.69 -47.38
CA LEU A 82 35.22 -17.77 -48.68
C LEU A 82 35.72 -16.67 -49.61
N LYS A 83 35.77 -15.41 -49.16
CA LYS A 83 36.30 -14.28 -49.93
C LYS A 83 37.72 -14.57 -50.44
N LYS A 84 38.59 -15.14 -49.59
CA LYS A 84 39.95 -15.55 -50.01
C LYS A 84 39.94 -16.66 -51.06
N ILE A 85 39.11 -17.70 -50.87
CA ILE A 85 39.01 -18.85 -51.78
C ILE A 85 38.51 -18.41 -53.16
N VAL A 86 37.42 -17.64 -53.17
CA VAL A 86 36.79 -17.10 -54.38
C VAL A 86 37.76 -16.14 -55.10
N THR A 87 38.38 -15.20 -54.38
CA THR A 87 39.36 -14.26 -54.98
C THR A 87 40.52 -15.01 -55.66
N ARG A 88 41.03 -16.08 -55.03
CA ARG A 88 42.10 -16.89 -55.63
C ARG A 88 41.63 -17.59 -56.91
N LYS A 89 40.46 -18.24 -56.89
CA LYS A 89 39.90 -18.88 -58.09
C LYS A 89 39.65 -17.90 -59.22
N LEU A 90 39.02 -16.76 -58.94
CA LEU A 90 38.75 -15.74 -59.96
C LEU A 90 40.03 -15.10 -60.51
N SER A 91 41.10 -14.97 -59.70
CA SER A 91 42.40 -14.49 -60.19
C SER A 91 43.07 -15.41 -61.21
N GLN A 92 42.75 -16.71 -61.20
CA GLN A 92 43.25 -17.66 -62.20
C GLN A 92 42.54 -17.50 -63.54
N ILE A 93 41.23 -17.21 -63.51
CA ILE A 93 40.38 -17.03 -64.69
C ILE A 93 40.62 -15.66 -65.32
N TYR A 94 40.53 -14.60 -64.51
CA TYR A 94 40.67 -13.21 -64.93
C TYR A 94 42.07 -12.66 -64.63
N SER A 95 43.11 -13.45 -64.91
CA SER A 95 44.51 -13.11 -64.59
C SER A 95 45.02 -11.81 -65.25
N SER A 96 44.38 -11.38 -66.34
CA SER A 96 44.66 -10.08 -66.98
C SER A 96 44.16 -8.86 -66.18
N TYR A 97 43.21 -9.07 -65.25
CA TYR A 97 42.56 -8.00 -64.49
C TYR A 97 42.82 -8.09 -62.98
N ILE A 98 42.97 -9.30 -62.44
CA ILE A 98 43.09 -9.58 -61.01
C ILE A 98 44.45 -10.23 -60.73
N ASN A 99 45.34 -9.51 -60.04
CA ASN A 99 46.67 -10.00 -59.65
C ASN A 99 46.81 -10.10 -58.13
N ILE A 100 46.82 -11.33 -57.61
CA ILE A 100 46.86 -11.59 -56.17
C ILE A 100 48.25 -11.37 -55.55
N ASP A 101 49.32 -11.55 -56.34
CA ASP A 101 50.71 -11.41 -55.90
C ASP A 101 51.16 -9.94 -55.89
N ASN A 102 50.54 -9.10 -56.71
CA ASN A 102 50.77 -7.66 -56.76
C ASN A 102 49.44 -6.90 -56.90
N PRO A 103 48.70 -6.70 -55.80
CA PRO A 103 47.38 -6.06 -55.79
C PRO A 103 47.37 -4.67 -56.45
N SER A 104 48.46 -3.91 -56.35
CA SER A 104 48.60 -2.57 -56.96
C SER A 104 48.56 -2.57 -58.49
N ARG A 105 48.75 -3.73 -59.13
CA ARG A 105 48.64 -3.92 -60.58
C ARG A 105 47.28 -4.46 -61.02
N SER A 106 46.38 -4.77 -60.09
CA SER A 106 45.03 -5.23 -60.42
C SER A 106 44.20 -4.06 -60.95
N THR A 107 43.50 -4.27 -62.07
CA THR A 107 42.55 -3.32 -62.64
C THR A 107 41.09 -3.70 -62.33
N ALA A 108 40.88 -4.87 -61.70
CA ALA A 108 39.60 -5.28 -61.12
C ALA A 108 39.79 -5.87 -59.72
N PHE A 109 38.78 -5.73 -58.86
CA PHE A 109 38.79 -6.15 -57.47
C PHE A 109 37.59 -7.06 -57.16
N VAL A 110 37.81 -8.08 -56.32
CA VAL A 110 36.78 -9.04 -55.91
C VAL A 110 36.28 -8.70 -54.53
N ASP A 111 34.97 -8.68 -54.36
CA ASP A 111 34.30 -8.66 -53.08
C ASP A 111 33.28 -9.81 -52.97
N VAL A 112 33.06 -10.28 -51.76
CA VAL A 112 32.07 -11.33 -51.49
C VAL A 112 31.22 -10.85 -50.33
N LYS A 113 29.93 -10.65 -50.56
CA LYS A 113 28.97 -10.19 -49.57
C LYS A 113 27.89 -11.22 -49.35
N LEU A 114 27.39 -11.32 -48.12
CA LEU A 114 26.21 -12.12 -47.86
C LEU A 114 24.97 -11.31 -48.24
N ALA A 115 24.17 -11.82 -49.16
CA ALA A 115 22.97 -11.17 -49.67
C ALA A 115 21.71 -11.62 -48.94
N LYS A 116 21.63 -12.91 -48.63
CA LYS A 116 20.51 -13.50 -47.90
C LYS A 116 21.01 -14.52 -46.90
N VAL A 117 20.55 -14.37 -45.67
CA VAL A 117 20.81 -15.30 -44.57
C VAL A 117 19.66 -16.27 -44.46
N ARG A 118 19.94 -17.57 -44.29
CA ARG A 118 18.89 -18.57 -44.06
C ARG A 118 18.13 -18.28 -42.78
N LYS A 119 16.80 -18.22 -42.90
CA LYS A 119 15.89 -18.20 -41.75
C LYS A 119 15.62 -19.63 -41.30
N LEU A 120 15.77 -19.88 -40.00
CA LEU A 120 15.52 -21.15 -39.35
C LEU A 120 14.16 -21.11 -38.66
N LEU A 121 13.32 -22.12 -38.91
CA LEU A 121 12.09 -22.36 -38.17
C LEU A 121 12.40 -23.33 -37.02
N VAL A 122 12.13 -22.92 -35.79
CA VAL A 122 12.52 -23.63 -34.57
C VAL A 122 11.35 -23.67 -33.61
N TYR A 123 11.06 -24.84 -33.04
CA TYR A 123 9.97 -24.99 -32.07
C TYR A 123 10.53 -24.90 -30.64
N VAL A 124 9.89 -24.09 -29.80
CA VAL A 124 10.19 -23.97 -28.37
C VAL A 124 8.96 -24.42 -27.59
N VAL A 125 9.12 -25.43 -26.73
CA VAL A 125 8.04 -26.05 -25.95
C VAL A 125 8.44 -26.23 -24.49
N GLY A 126 7.43 -26.38 -23.61
CA GLY A 126 7.62 -26.55 -22.17
C GLY A 126 7.55 -25.24 -21.39
N GLU A 127 8.35 -25.10 -20.35
CA GLU A 127 8.25 -24.04 -19.33
C GLU A 127 8.90 -22.70 -19.74
N VAL A 128 8.48 -22.19 -20.90
CA VAL A 128 8.79 -20.83 -21.37
C VAL A 128 7.57 -19.93 -21.29
N GLU A 129 7.78 -18.61 -21.29
CA GLU A 129 6.68 -17.62 -21.24
C GLU A 129 5.74 -17.79 -22.43
N THR A 130 6.29 -17.88 -23.64
CA THR A 130 5.52 -18.12 -24.87
C THR A 130 6.04 -19.36 -25.61
N GLN A 131 5.22 -20.41 -25.68
CA GLN A 131 5.53 -21.61 -26.47
C GLN A 131 5.11 -21.40 -27.93
N GLY A 132 5.83 -22.02 -28.87
CA GLY A 132 5.45 -21.95 -30.28
C GLY A 132 6.60 -22.13 -31.25
N ALA A 133 6.31 -21.79 -32.51
CA ALA A 133 7.28 -21.80 -33.59
C ALA A 133 7.87 -20.40 -33.78
N TYR A 134 9.20 -20.33 -33.84
CA TYR A 134 9.98 -19.10 -33.97
C TYR A 134 10.79 -19.13 -35.25
N THR A 135 10.86 -17.98 -35.92
CA THR A 135 11.72 -17.79 -37.09
C THR A 135 12.89 -16.91 -36.71
N ILE A 136 14.12 -17.40 -36.87
CA ILE A 136 15.35 -16.68 -36.51
C ILE A 136 16.39 -16.81 -37.63
N SER A 137 17.11 -15.73 -37.93
CA SER A 137 18.23 -15.75 -38.86
C SER A 137 19.37 -16.61 -38.33
N SER A 138 19.97 -17.47 -39.17
CA SER A 138 21.10 -18.34 -38.80
C SER A 138 22.32 -17.58 -38.26
N SER A 139 22.43 -16.27 -38.53
CA SER A 139 23.49 -15.38 -38.01
C SER A 139 23.38 -15.11 -36.50
N VAL A 140 22.18 -15.13 -35.95
CA VAL A 140 21.91 -14.84 -34.52
C VAL A 140 21.23 -16.00 -33.80
N ALA A 141 21.15 -17.17 -34.44
CA ALA A 141 20.43 -18.34 -33.97
C ALA A 141 21.17 -19.06 -32.82
N THR A 142 21.03 -18.53 -31.60
CA THR A 142 21.52 -19.13 -30.35
C THR A 142 20.36 -19.45 -29.42
N LEU A 143 20.55 -20.42 -28.52
CA LEU A 143 19.56 -20.78 -27.50
C LEU A 143 19.15 -19.55 -26.67
N LEU A 144 20.11 -18.72 -26.26
CA LEU A 144 19.83 -17.54 -25.42
C LEU A 144 18.93 -16.53 -26.14
N ASN A 145 19.22 -16.22 -27.41
CA ASN A 145 18.39 -15.33 -28.21
C ASN A 145 17.00 -15.93 -28.44
N LEU A 146 16.92 -17.23 -28.69
CA LEU A 146 15.64 -17.90 -28.90
C LEU A 146 14.79 -17.91 -27.62
N LEU A 147 15.38 -18.17 -26.46
CA LEU A 147 14.69 -18.08 -25.18
C LEU A 147 14.25 -16.65 -24.88
N ASN A 148 15.07 -15.64 -25.22
CA ASN A 148 14.67 -14.23 -25.12
C ASN A 148 13.47 -13.93 -26.04
N ASN A 149 13.49 -14.42 -27.27
CA ASN A 149 12.37 -14.27 -28.21
C ASN A 149 11.09 -14.98 -27.72
N ALA A 150 11.24 -16.04 -26.92
CA ALA A 150 10.16 -16.74 -26.25
C ALA A 150 9.69 -16.07 -24.94
N GLY A 151 10.23 -14.90 -24.58
CA GLY A 151 9.92 -14.14 -23.37
C GLY A 151 10.66 -14.61 -22.11
N GLY A 152 11.58 -15.57 -22.24
CA GLY A 152 12.33 -16.17 -21.15
C GLY A 152 11.74 -17.49 -20.65
N VAL A 153 12.42 -18.05 -19.65
CA VAL A 153 12.03 -19.28 -18.95
C VAL A 153 11.16 -18.92 -17.74
N LYS A 154 10.05 -19.64 -17.53
CA LYS A 154 9.18 -19.47 -16.35
C LYS A 154 9.91 -19.92 -15.08
N GLU A 155 9.55 -19.38 -13.92
CA GLU A 155 10.16 -19.78 -12.63
C GLU A 155 9.91 -21.27 -12.27
N THR A 156 8.96 -21.92 -12.92
CA THR A 156 8.68 -23.37 -12.85
C THR A 156 9.58 -24.20 -13.76
N GLY A 157 10.18 -23.59 -14.78
CA GLY A 157 11.03 -24.24 -15.76
C GLY A 157 12.48 -24.35 -15.31
N SER A 158 13.16 -25.39 -15.79
CA SER A 158 14.58 -25.59 -15.52
C SER A 158 15.43 -24.60 -16.32
N LEU A 159 16.37 -23.93 -15.65
CA LEU A 159 17.44 -23.18 -16.31
C LEU A 159 18.65 -24.07 -16.62
N ARG A 160 18.68 -25.29 -16.07
CA ARG A 160 19.88 -26.14 -16.03
C ARG A 160 19.79 -27.39 -16.90
N GLU A 161 18.59 -27.88 -17.16
CA GLU A 161 18.32 -29.10 -17.94
C GLU A 161 17.59 -28.79 -19.26
N ILE A 162 17.92 -27.67 -19.90
CA ILE A 162 17.30 -27.29 -21.17
C ILE A 162 17.78 -28.26 -22.26
N LYS A 163 16.82 -28.86 -22.97
CA LYS A 163 17.10 -29.90 -23.97
C LYS A 163 17.02 -29.31 -25.36
N MET A 164 18.13 -29.34 -26.07
CA MET A 164 18.21 -28.98 -27.48
C MET A 164 18.26 -30.25 -28.32
N ARG A 165 17.13 -30.59 -28.94
CA ARG A 165 17.02 -31.81 -29.72
C ARG A 165 17.31 -31.52 -31.19
N ARG A 166 18.32 -32.20 -31.71
CA ARG A 166 18.81 -32.06 -33.07
C ARG A 166 17.97 -32.88 -34.04
N ALA A 167 18.04 -32.50 -35.31
CA ALA A 167 17.39 -33.23 -36.41
C ALA A 167 17.83 -34.70 -36.52
N ASP A 168 19.06 -35.03 -36.10
CA ASP A 168 19.58 -36.42 -36.08
C ASP A 168 19.06 -37.26 -34.90
N GLY A 169 18.19 -36.68 -34.06
CA GLY A 169 17.58 -37.33 -32.90
C GLY A 169 18.41 -37.23 -31.61
N LYS A 170 19.63 -36.70 -31.65
CA LYS A 170 20.44 -36.46 -30.44
C LYS A 170 19.88 -35.27 -29.65
N ALA A 171 20.09 -35.28 -28.34
CA ALA A 171 19.73 -34.17 -27.47
C ALA A 171 20.97 -33.65 -26.75
N ASP A 172 21.30 -32.39 -26.97
CA ASP A 172 22.28 -31.67 -26.15
C ASP A 172 21.55 -31.11 -24.93
N MET A 173 22.13 -31.30 -23.74
CA MET A 173 21.68 -30.65 -22.51
C MET A 173 22.48 -29.37 -22.32
N VAL A 174 21.78 -28.28 -22.02
CA VAL A 174 22.36 -26.96 -21.81
C VAL A 174 22.02 -26.48 -20.41
N ASP A 175 23.07 -26.21 -19.62
CA ASP A 175 22.98 -25.59 -18.31
C ASP A 175 23.28 -24.09 -18.43
N LEU A 176 22.31 -23.23 -18.15
CA LEU A 176 22.51 -21.77 -18.16
C LEU A 176 23.21 -21.27 -16.90
N TYR A 177 23.33 -22.06 -15.84
CA TYR A 177 24.11 -21.66 -14.67
C TYR A 177 25.59 -21.48 -15.02
N ASP A 178 26.12 -22.29 -15.95
CA ASP A 178 27.47 -22.10 -16.48
C ASP A 178 27.68 -20.65 -16.93
N PHE A 179 26.72 -20.13 -17.71
CA PHE A 179 26.77 -18.75 -18.20
C PHE A 179 26.51 -17.72 -17.10
N LEU A 180 25.47 -17.92 -16.28
CA LEU A 180 25.04 -16.95 -15.26
C LEU A 180 26.04 -16.81 -14.10
N ILE A 181 26.82 -17.84 -13.83
CA ILE A 181 27.79 -17.87 -12.72
C ILE A 181 29.21 -17.63 -13.23
N THR A 182 29.63 -18.29 -14.31
CA THR A 182 31.03 -18.22 -14.79
C THR A 182 31.23 -17.27 -15.97
N GLY A 183 30.15 -16.85 -16.64
CA GLY A 183 30.20 -16.07 -17.87
C GLY A 183 30.56 -16.89 -19.12
N MET A 184 30.71 -18.21 -19.00
CA MET A 184 31.09 -19.09 -20.12
C MET A 184 29.89 -19.92 -20.59
N ILE A 185 29.78 -20.12 -21.91
CA ILE A 185 28.76 -20.98 -22.49
C ILE A 185 29.34 -21.77 -23.67
N ASP A 186 28.96 -23.04 -23.80
CA ASP A 186 29.41 -23.87 -24.92
C ASP A 186 28.67 -23.48 -26.21
N ASN A 187 29.32 -22.66 -27.03
CA ASN A 187 28.78 -22.21 -28.32
C ASN A 187 28.45 -23.36 -29.29
N LYS A 188 29.09 -24.54 -29.17
CA LYS A 188 28.78 -25.69 -30.03
C LYS A 188 27.45 -26.32 -29.68
N LYS A 189 27.11 -26.36 -28.38
CA LYS A 189 25.85 -26.88 -27.87
C LYS A 189 24.70 -25.89 -28.01
N THR A 190 24.97 -24.59 -27.93
CA THR A 190 23.92 -23.56 -27.89
C THR A 190 23.56 -22.97 -29.25
N ARG A 191 24.38 -23.17 -30.29
CA ARG A 191 24.04 -22.73 -31.65
C ARG A 191 22.92 -23.58 -32.23
N ILE A 192 21.90 -22.92 -32.78
CA ILE A 192 20.73 -23.55 -33.38
C ILE A 192 20.99 -23.89 -34.84
N ARG A 193 20.49 -25.04 -35.27
CA ARG A 193 20.57 -25.57 -36.63
C ARG A 193 19.18 -25.84 -37.17
N PHE A 194 19.11 -26.04 -38.48
CA PHE A 194 17.86 -26.42 -39.13
C PHE A 194 17.34 -27.76 -38.59
N GLY A 195 16.04 -27.80 -38.26
CA GLY A 195 15.37 -29.00 -37.73
C GLY A 195 15.52 -29.20 -36.22
N ASP A 196 16.18 -28.29 -35.52
CA ASP A 196 16.27 -28.34 -34.06
C ASP A 196 14.94 -27.95 -33.39
N TYR A 197 14.68 -28.50 -32.21
CA TYR A 197 13.62 -28.03 -31.31
C TYR A 197 14.11 -28.00 -29.87
N ILE A 198 13.62 -27.01 -29.12
CA ILE A 198 14.04 -26.71 -27.75
C ILE A 198 12.91 -27.13 -26.82
N ILE A 199 13.27 -27.88 -25.79
CA ILE A 199 12.38 -28.28 -24.70
C ILE A 199 12.94 -27.73 -23.40
N VAL A 200 12.14 -26.91 -22.72
CA VAL A 200 12.42 -26.45 -21.35
C VAL A 200 11.56 -27.28 -20.40
N PRO A 201 12.13 -28.25 -19.65
CA PRO A 201 11.36 -29.07 -18.73
C PRO A 201 10.99 -28.29 -17.46
N LEU A 202 10.11 -28.87 -16.64
CA LEU A 202 9.92 -28.44 -15.25
C LEU A 202 11.22 -28.65 -14.47
N LYS A 203 11.54 -27.72 -13.55
CA LYS A 203 12.64 -27.92 -12.61
C LYS A 203 12.25 -28.98 -11.56
N GLU A 204 13.18 -29.86 -11.22
CA GLU A 204 12.90 -30.96 -10.28
C GLU A 204 13.18 -30.59 -8.82
N LYS A 205 14.28 -29.90 -8.53
CA LYS A 205 14.67 -29.53 -7.16
C LYS A 205 14.99 -28.06 -7.05
N SER A 206 14.33 -27.40 -6.11
CA SER A 206 14.52 -26.00 -5.78
C SER A 206 14.84 -25.86 -4.29
N VAL A 207 16.01 -25.30 -3.97
CA VAL A 207 16.48 -25.15 -2.58
C VAL A 207 16.71 -23.69 -2.26
N THR A 208 16.30 -23.27 -1.07
CA THR A 208 16.51 -21.91 -0.57
C THR A 208 17.77 -21.86 0.29
N VAL A 209 18.60 -20.82 0.13
CA VAL A 209 19.72 -20.52 1.03
C VAL A 209 19.66 -19.08 1.52
N LYS A 210 19.81 -18.90 2.84
CA LYS A 210 19.78 -17.60 3.52
C LYS A 210 20.79 -17.52 4.66
N GLY A 211 21.00 -16.29 5.17
CA GLY A 211 21.97 -16.02 6.23
C GLY A 211 23.31 -15.54 5.67
N GLU A 212 24.41 -15.99 6.27
CA GLU A 212 25.78 -15.54 5.97
C GLU A 212 26.36 -16.19 4.70
N VAL A 213 25.71 -15.92 3.56
CA VAL A 213 26.14 -16.30 2.22
C VAL A 213 26.13 -15.07 1.33
N LYS A 214 27.02 -15.01 0.33
CA LYS A 214 27.17 -13.80 -0.49
C LYS A 214 25.92 -13.44 -1.30
N ARG A 215 25.19 -14.44 -1.79
CA ARG A 215 23.97 -14.27 -2.60
C ARG A 215 22.84 -15.16 -2.06
N PRO A 216 22.11 -14.70 -1.03
CA PRO A 216 20.91 -15.38 -0.54
C PRO A 216 19.88 -15.48 -1.68
N GLY A 217 19.24 -16.64 -1.83
CA GLY A 217 18.37 -16.90 -2.99
C GLY A 217 17.78 -18.30 -3.01
N ILE A 218 16.96 -18.56 -4.03
CA ILE A 218 16.44 -19.89 -4.36
C ILE A 218 17.20 -20.38 -5.59
N TYR A 219 17.78 -21.58 -5.50
CA TYR A 219 18.61 -22.17 -6.54
C TYR A 219 18.05 -23.53 -6.97
N GLU A 220 18.15 -23.82 -8.27
CA GLU A 220 17.88 -25.13 -8.83
C GLU A 220 19.09 -26.06 -8.66
N LEU A 221 18.84 -27.28 -8.15
CA LEU A 221 19.83 -28.35 -8.04
C LEU A 221 19.45 -29.52 -8.95
N ILE A 222 20.44 -30.15 -9.58
CA ILE A 222 20.24 -31.29 -10.49
C ILE A 222 20.98 -32.54 -9.98
N GLY A 223 20.45 -33.72 -10.31
CA GLY A 223 21.09 -34.99 -9.97
C GLY A 223 21.39 -35.14 -8.47
N ASN A 224 22.68 -35.33 -8.13
CA ASN A 224 23.15 -35.58 -6.77
C ASN A 224 23.80 -34.35 -6.10
N GLU A 225 23.59 -33.15 -6.66
CA GLU A 225 24.13 -31.92 -6.06
C GLU A 225 23.62 -31.71 -4.63
N GLY A 226 24.54 -31.26 -3.78
CA GLY A 226 24.38 -31.16 -2.34
C GLY A 226 24.58 -29.74 -1.83
N ILE A 227 24.86 -29.64 -0.53
CA ILE A 227 25.05 -28.35 0.14
C ILE A 227 26.28 -27.61 -0.40
N LYS A 228 27.33 -28.32 -0.84
CA LYS A 228 28.52 -27.67 -1.41
C LYS A 228 28.19 -26.87 -2.65
N ASP A 229 27.47 -27.49 -3.59
CA ASP A 229 27.05 -26.87 -4.85
C ASP A 229 26.15 -25.67 -4.58
N LEU A 230 25.19 -25.81 -3.65
CA LEU A 230 24.32 -24.71 -3.24
C LEU A 230 25.11 -23.50 -2.74
N ILE A 231 26.11 -23.71 -1.88
CA ILE A 231 26.94 -22.63 -1.35
C ILE A 231 27.82 -22.02 -2.45
N GLU A 232 28.33 -22.82 -3.38
CA GLU A 232 29.08 -22.34 -4.54
C GLU A 232 28.20 -21.45 -5.44
N PHE A 233 26.98 -21.89 -5.76
CA PHE A 233 26.01 -21.09 -6.54
C PHE A 233 25.67 -19.78 -5.82
N ALA A 234 25.54 -19.82 -4.49
CA ALA A 234 25.38 -18.64 -3.65
C ALA A 234 26.61 -17.71 -3.59
N GLY A 235 27.71 -18.04 -4.27
CA GLY A 235 28.95 -17.25 -4.32
C GLY A 235 29.89 -17.45 -3.13
N GLY A 236 29.62 -18.47 -2.31
CA GLY A 236 30.34 -18.79 -1.08
C GLY A 236 29.74 -18.16 0.18
N LEU A 237 30.42 -18.41 1.29
CA LEU A 237 30.05 -17.90 2.61
C LEU A 237 30.56 -16.48 2.85
N ASP A 238 29.87 -15.73 3.72
CA ASP A 238 30.38 -14.47 4.25
C ASP A 238 31.47 -14.69 5.30
N SER A 239 32.32 -13.68 5.53
CA SER A 239 33.42 -13.74 6.49
C SER A 239 32.99 -13.93 7.96
N ASN A 240 31.71 -13.67 8.24
CA ASN A 240 31.12 -13.81 9.56
C ASN A 240 30.27 -15.09 9.69
N ALA A 241 30.28 -16.01 8.71
CA ALA A 241 29.57 -17.28 8.78
C ALA A 241 30.11 -18.19 9.90
N TYR A 242 29.21 -18.82 10.66
CA TYR A 242 29.54 -19.83 11.67
C TYR A 242 29.37 -21.25 11.10
N LEU A 243 30.49 -21.88 10.75
CA LEU A 243 30.48 -23.14 10.01
C LEU A 243 29.92 -24.33 10.81
N LYS A 244 30.13 -24.34 12.14
CA LYS A 244 29.76 -25.49 13.00
C LYS A 244 28.28 -25.62 13.28
N ARG A 245 27.48 -24.60 12.93
CA ARG A 245 26.03 -24.62 13.12
C ARG A 245 25.39 -23.87 11.97
N SER A 246 25.03 -24.62 10.95
CA SER A 246 24.01 -24.27 9.96
C SER A 246 22.79 -25.15 10.17
N GLN A 247 21.67 -24.83 9.55
CA GLN A 247 20.44 -25.61 9.71
C GLN A 247 19.69 -25.75 8.40
N VAL A 248 19.21 -26.95 8.12
CA VAL A 248 18.29 -27.24 7.03
C VAL A 248 16.90 -27.42 7.60
N ARG A 249 15.94 -26.64 7.11
CA ARG A 249 14.52 -26.84 7.33
C ARG A 249 13.95 -27.58 6.13
N ARG A 250 13.40 -28.76 6.36
CA ARG A 250 12.86 -29.68 5.35
C ARG A 250 11.37 -29.89 5.56
N PHE A 251 10.60 -29.87 4.47
CA PHE A 251 9.17 -30.21 4.49
C PHE A 251 8.96 -31.63 3.96
N GLU A 252 8.43 -32.52 4.79
CA GLU A 252 8.12 -33.90 4.42
C GLU A 252 6.60 -34.06 4.27
N ILE A 253 6.14 -34.52 3.11
CA ILE A 253 4.72 -34.71 2.81
C ILE A 253 4.09 -35.65 3.84
N GLY A 254 3.05 -35.18 4.53
CA GLY A 254 2.32 -35.95 5.53
C GLY A 254 2.99 -36.05 6.91
N VAL A 255 4.21 -35.54 7.08
CA VAL A 255 4.95 -35.52 8.36
C VAL A 255 4.99 -34.10 8.94
N GLY A 256 5.25 -33.09 8.11
CA GLY A 256 5.40 -31.70 8.53
C GLY A 256 6.83 -31.18 8.35
N GLU A 257 7.26 -30.27 9.22
CA GLU A 257 8.59 -29.66 9.15
C GLU A 257 9.63 -30.39 10.01
N LYS A 258 10.85 -30.50 9.50
CA LYS A 258 12.01 -31.09 10.19
C LYS A 258 13.18 -30.12 10.14
N PHE A 259 13.84 -29.94 11.28
CA PHE A 259 15.06 -29.15 11.39
C PHE A 259 16.26 -30.09 11.55
N ILE A 260 17.28 -29.90 10.71
CA ILE A 260 18.49 -30.71 10.66
C ILE A 260 19.68 -29.78 10.84
N ASP A 261 20.40 -29.91 11.95
CA ASP A 261 21.62 -29.15 12.17
C ASP A 261 22.77 -29.73 11.34
N LEU A 262 23.54 -28.84 10.71
CA LEU A 262 24.60 -29.18 9.77
C LEU A 262 25.91 -28.47 10.15
N ASP A 263 26.99 -29.24 10.24
CA ASP A 263 28.35 -28.75 10.42
C ASP A 263 29.04 -28.60 9.06
N LEU A 264 28.99 -27.39 8.50
CA LEU A 264 29.60 -27.07 7.21
C LEU A 264 31.12 -27.18 7.23
N GLU A 265 31.79 -27.00 8.37
CA GLU A 265 33.26 -27.16 8.46
C GLU A 265 33.63 -28.61 8.13
N SER A 266 32.87 -29.55 8.69
CA SER A 266 33.08 -30.97 8.40
C SER A 266 32.77 -31.33 6.94
N VAL A 267 31.77 -30.68 6.34
CA VAL A 267 31.39 -30.88 4.94
C VAL A 267 32.49 -30.39 3.99
N PHE A 268 32.99 -29.17 4.18
CA PHE A 268 34.05 -28.62 3.32
C PHE A 268 35.35 -29.44 3.41
N ASN A 269 35.67 -29.96 4.60
CA ASN A 269 36.88 -30.75 4.83
C ASN A 269 36.80 -32.21 4.33
N ASP A 270 35.62 -32.82 4.25
CA ASP A 270 35.44 -34.19 3.74
C ASP A 270 34.25 -34.27 2.78
N SER A 271 34.53 -34.45 1.48
CA SER A 271 33.47 -34.55 0.44
C SER A 271 32.55 -35.75 0.61
N ARG A 272 32.91 -36.78 1.40
CA ARG A 272 31.97 -37.88 1.71
C ARG A 272 30.88 -37.47 2.69
N LYS A 273 31.03 -36.31 3.34
CA LYS A 273 30.04 -35.73 4.25
C LYS A 273 29.13 -34.72 3.56
N ASP A 274 29.18 -34.61 2.24
CA ASP A 274 28.28 -33.72 1.52
C ASP A 274 26.82 -34.06 1.83
N PHE A 275 26.05 -33.03 2.13
CA PHE A 275 24.68 -33.19 2.61
C PHE A 275 23.73 -33.13 1.42
N ALA A 276 23.03 -34.23 1.17
CA ALA A 276 22.04 -34.33 0.11
C ALA A 276 20.80 -33.47 0.44
N LEU A 277 20.52 -32.52 -0.44
CA LEU A 277 19.38 -31.63 -0.35
C LEU A 277 18.19 -32.19 -1.12
N MET A 278 16.99 -31.87 -0.65
CA MET A 278 15.71 -32.24 -1.25
C MET A 278 14.99 -31.01 -1.77
N ASP A 279 14.05 -31.22 -2.69
CA ASP A 279 13.19 -30.14 -3.17
C ASP A 279 12.45 -29.47 -1.99
N GLY A 280 12.41 -28.14 -1.98
CA GLY A 280 11.81 -27.35 -0.92
C GLY A 280 12.65 -27.19 0.35
N ASP A 281 13.87 -27.75 0.42
CA ASP A 281 14.77 -27.50 1.55
C ASP A 281 15.10 -26.00 1.68
N GLU A 282 15.23 -25.55 2.92
CA GLU A 282 15.64 -24.20 3.27
C GLU A 282 16.85 -24.22 4.20
N VAL A 283 18.00 -23.79 3.69
CA VAL A 283 19.27 -23.77 4.39
C VAL A 283 19.50 -22.38 4.99
N THR A 284 19.76 -22.35 6.30
CA THR A 284 20.16 -21.14 7.03
C THR A 284 21.60 -21.27 7.53
N VAL A 285 22.47 -20.34 7.09
CA VAL A 285 23.84 -20.20 7.61
C VAL A 285 23.85 -19.11 8.68
N PHE A 286 24.17 -19.46 9.92
CA PHE A 286 24.13 -18.52 11.03
C PHE A 286 25.42 -17.69 11.14
N PRO A 287 25.35 -16.45 11.67
CA PRO A 287 26.52 -15.65 12.00
C PRO A 287 27.32 -16.21 13.17
N ASN A 288 28.61 -15.92 13.17
CA ASN A 288 29.50 -16.18 14.27
C ASN A 288 29.02 -15.41 15.50
N ILE A 289 29.01 -16.08 16.65
CA ILE A 289 28.77 -15.39 17.91
C ILE A 289 29.98 -14.49 18.11
N VAL A 290 29.78 -13.18 18.11
CA VAL A 290 30.84 -12.22 18.43
C VAL A 290 31.17 -12.38 19.92
N VAL A 291 32.04 -13.34 20.25
CA VAL A 291 32.61 -13.46 21.58
C VAL A 291 33.63 -12.34 21.72
N ARG A 292 33.16 -11.20 22.21
CA ARG A 292 33.98 -10.06 22.60
C ARG A 292 34.92 -10.50 23.71
N ARG A 293 36.19 -10.74 23.37
CA ARG A 293 37.23 -11.04 24.35
C ARG A 293 38.19 -9.86 24.49
N ARG A 294 38.81 -9.75 25.67
CA ARG A 294 39.85 -8.76 26.02
C ARG A 294 39.43 -7.33 25.72
N LEU A 295 38.27 -6.91 26.20
CA LEU A 295 37.84 -5.53 26.08
C LEU A 295 37.30 -4.96 27.38
N VAL A 296 37.36 -3.64 27.48
CA VAL A 296 36.68 -2.80 28.47
C VAL A 296 35.99 -1.66 27.72
N GLU A 297 34.98 -1.05 28.33
CA GLU A 297 34.23 0.03 27.71
C GLU A 297 34.18 1.26 28.61
N VAL A 298 34.36 2.45 28.04
CA VAL A 298 34.12 3.73 28.74
C VAL A 298 33.08 4.54 27.98
N LYS A 299 32.05 5.01 28.69
CA LYS A 299 30.91 5.74 28.12
C LYS A 299 30.56 6.97 28.94
N GLY A 300 29.71 7.82 28.38
CA GLY A 300 29.18 9.03 29.02
C GLY A 300 29.75 10.31 28.41
N ASP A 301 29.02 11.42 28.58
CA ASP A 301 29.40 12.69 27.94
C ASP A 301 30.61 13.36 28.61
N GLY A 302 30.97 12.95 29.83
CA GLY A 302 32.11 13.49 30.57
C GLY A 302 33.50 13.00 30.11
N ILE A 303 33.58 12.03 29.19
CA ILE A 303 34.85 11.49 28.64
C ILE A 303 35.06 11.95 27.19
N LYS A 304 36.29 12.27 26.79
CA LYS A 304 36.57 12.78 25.42
C LYS A 304 36.34 11.76 24.32
N ARG A 305 36.81 10.52 24.52
CA ARG A 305 36.63 9.42 23.56
C ARG A 305 35.89 8.26 24.22
N SER A 306 34.56 8.26 24.15
CA SER A 306 33.78 7.10 24.55
C SER A 306 33.98 5.95 23.55
N GLY A 307 34.10 4.72 24.04
CA GLY A 307 34.26 3.58 23.15
C GLY A 307 34.70 2.30 23.84
N ILE A 308 34.97 1.29 23.02
CA ILE A 308 35.49 -0.01 23.41
C ILE A 308 37.01 0.01 23.23
N TYR A 309 37.73 -0.41 24.27
CA TYR A 309 39.19 -0.43 24.33
C TYR A 309 39.69 -1.84 24.62
N GLU A 310 40.92 -2.12 24.22
CA GLU A 310 41.59 -3.39 24.52
C GLU A 310 41.85 -3.51 26.04
N TYR A 311 41.43 -4.61 26.65
CA TYR A 311 41.77 -4.95 28.02
C TYR A 311 43.14 -5.64 28.08
N ARG A 312 44.01 -5.14 28.95
CA ARG A 312 45.30 -5.76 29.28
C ARG A 312 45.32 -6.14 30.77
N PRO A 313 45.90 -7.30 31.16
CA PRO A 313 46.03 -7.65 32.57
C PRO A 313 46.73 -6.55 33.37
N GLY A 314 46.13 -6.13 34.49
CA GLY A 314 46.63 -5.04 35.34
C GLY A 314 46.17 -3.63 34.93
N MET A 315 45.34 -3.49 33.89
CA MET A 315 44.78 -2.21 33.47
C MET A 315 43.82 -1.63 34.52
N THR A 316 43.90 -0.32 34.76
CA THR A 316 43.09 0.39 35.76
C THR A 316 42.12 1.41 35.15
N VAL A 317 41.24 1.97 35.98
CA VAL A 317 40.34 3.09 35.60
C VAL A 317 41.13 4.26 35.00
N LYS A 318 42.25 4.64 35.63
CA LYS A 318 43.16 5.68 35.14
C LYS A 318 43.68 5.37 33.74
N ASP A 319 44.10 4.13 33.50
CA ASP A 319 44.65 3.73 32.19
C ASP A 319 43.59 3.81 31.10
N LEU A 320 42.35 3.39 31.39
CA LEU A 320 41.24 3.50 30.45
C LEU A 320 40.89 4.96 30.15
N ILE A 321 40.82 5.81 31.18
CA ILE A 321 40.56 7.25 30.99
C ILE A 321 41.69 7.91 30.18
N GLY A 322 42.94 7.50 30.42
CA GLY A 322 44.10 7.96 29.65
C GLY A 322 44.03 7.55 28.17
N GLN A 323 43.69 6.29 27.88
CA GLN A 323 43.47 5.81 26.50
C GLN A 323 42.30 6.53 25.81
N ALA A 324 41.33 6.99 26.59
CA ALA A 324 40.20 7.79 26.12
C ALA A 324 40.50 9.30 26.01
N GLU A 325 41.78 9.70 26.01
CA GLU A 325 42.28 11.08 25.91
C GLU A 325 41.90 11.99 27.10
N GLY A 326 41.41 11.42 28.19
CA GLY A 326 41.05 12.11 29.43
C GLY A 326 39.60 12.63 29.50
N LEU A 327 39.31 13.33 30.59
CA LEU A 327 37.99 13.88 30.91
C LEU A 327 37.72 15.18 30.12
N LYS A 328 36.45 15.49 29.85
CA LYS A 328 36.02 16.77 29.25
C LYS A 328 35.88 17.87 30.31
N GLU A 329 35.89 19.13 29.87
CA GLU A 329 35.84 20.33 30.73
C GLU A 329 34.61 20.45 31.63
N TYR A 330 33.53 19.76 31.28
CA TYR A 330 32.26 19.77 31.98
C TYR A 330 31.97 18.41 32.64
N VAL A 331 32.98 17.60 32.92
CA VAL A 331 32.80 16.31 33.62
C VAL A 331 32.18 16.53 35.01
N TYR A 332 31.36 15.58 35.47
CA TYR A 332 30.84 15.58 36.82
C TYR A 332 31.76 14.77 37.73
N LEU A 333 32.53 15.45 38.58
CA LEU A 333 33.56 14.77 39.38
C LEU A 333 33.01 14.02 40.61
N GLU A 334 31.81 14.32 41.10
CA GLU A 334 31.31 13.70 42.35
C GLU A 334 30.96 12.22 42.19
N ARG A 335 30.82 11.71 40.96
CA ARG A 335 30.41 10.34 40.71
C ARG A 335 30.85 9.79 39.35
N ALA A 336 31.32 8.55 39.36
CA ALA A 336 31.38 7.64 38.23
C ALA A 336 30.94 6.23 38.65
N ASP A 337 30.55 5.45 37.65
CA ASP A 337 29.99 4.12 37.85
C ASP A 337 30.85 3.09 37.11
N LEU A 338 31.36 2.09 37.83
CA LEU A 338 32.00 0.89 37.28
C LEU A 338 31.00 -0.26 37.31
N VAL A 339 30.62 -0.76 36.15
CA VAL A 339 29.76 -1.93 35.97
C VAL A 339 30.62 -3.13 35.60
N ARG A 340 30.79 -4.04 36.55
CA ARG A 340 31.57 -5.27 36.39
C ARG A 340 30.70 -6.42 35.90
N THR A 341 31.23 -7.18 34.96
CA THR A 341 30.63 -8.45 34.53
C THR A 341 31.29 -9.58 35.31
N GLU A 342 30.54 -10.26 36.19
CA GLU A 342 31.04 -11.41 36.94
C GLU A 342 31.09 -12.67 36.06
N GLU A 343 31.74 -13.73 36.54
CA GLU A 343 31.92 -14.99 35.79
C GLU A 343 30.60 -15.65 35.38
N ASN A 344 29.54 -15.45 36.17
CA ASN A 344 28.19 -15.91 35.86
C ASN A 344 27.39 -14.94 34.97
N PHE A 345 28.05 -13.94 34.38
CA PHE A 345 27.49 -12.86 33.57
C PHE A 345 26.55 -11.89 34.30
N SER A 346 26.39 -12.01 35.62
CA SER A 346 25.68 -11.01 36.40
C SER A 346 26.46 -9.68 36.41
N LYS A 347 25.73 -8.57 36.53
CA LYS A 347 26.30 -7.23 36.53
C LYS A 347 26.38 -6.71 37.97
N ARG A 348 27.56 -6.28 38.39
CA ARG A 348 27.78 -5.63 39.69
C ARG A 348 28.12 -4.16 39.48
N LEU A 349 27.37 -3.27 40.10
CA LEU A 349 27.62 -1.84 40.08
C LEU A 349 28.48 -1.43 41.28
N THR A 350 29.58 -0.74 41.00
CA THR A 350 30.41 -0.04 41.99
C THR A 350 30.39 1.45 41.65
N THR A 351 29.89 2.28 42.56
CA THR A 351 29.90 3.73 42.42
C THR A 351 31.09 4.32 43.17
N PHE A 352 31.79 5.30 42.59
CA PHE A 352 32.91 5.98 43.23
C PHE A 352 32.98 7.46 42.82
N SER A 353 33.70 8.28 43.58
CA SER A 353 33.90 9.70 43.23
C SER A 353 35.09 9.85 42.30
N LEU A 354 34.93 10.54 41.16
CA LEU A 354 36.05 10.85 40.28
C LEU A 354 37.01 11.86 40.90
N LYS A 355 36.56 12.68 41.86
CA LYS A 355 37.43 13.58 42.64
C LYS A 355 38.53 12.85 43.38
N ASP A 356 38.29 11.59 43.74
CA ASP A 356 39.30 10.77 44.42
C ASP A 356 40.49 10.49 43.51
N LEU A 357 40.27 10.41 42.18
CA LEU A 357 41.27 10.09 41.17
C LEU A 357 41.80 11.30 40.39
N TYR A 358 40.97 12.33 40.21
CA TYR A 358 41.30 13.50 39.40
C TYR A 358 40.92 14.79 40.12
N LYS A 359 41.84 15.75 40.10
CA LYS A 359 41.62 17.12 40.55
C LYS A 359 41.68 18.07 39.35
N GLU A 360 40.88 19.13 39.39
CA GLU A 360 40.93 20.19 38.41
C GLU A 360 42.05 21.18 38.78
N GLU A 361 43.00 21.43 37.88
CA GLU A 361 44.06 22.43 38.09
C GLU A 361 43.75 23.75 37.39
N SER A 362 43.09 23.69 36.25
CA SER A 362 42.55 24.84 35.51
C SER A 362 41.26 24.41 34.79
N PRO A 363 40.39 25.35 34.37
CA PRO A 363 39.12 25.00 33.74
C PRO A 363 39.28 23.97 32.62
N GLY A 364 38.75 22.77 32.87
CA GLY A 364 38.82 21.63 31.96
C GLY A 364 40.15 20.91 31.80
N HIS A 365 41.13 21.19 32.67
CA HIS A 365 42.35 20.43 32.82
C HIS A 365 42.33 19.62 34.13
N TYR A 366 42.19 18.30 33.98
CA TYR A 366 42.13 17.36 35.10
C TYR A 366 43.42 16.54 35.21
N VAL A 367 44.04 16.57 36.38
CA VAL A 367 45.30 15.86 36.67
C VAL A 367 45.03 14.76 37.68
N TYR A 368 45.69 13.62 37.48
CA TYR A 368 45.59 12.48 38.38
C TYR A 368 46.13 12.84 39.78
N THR A 369 45.39 12.49 40.83
CA THR A 369 45.70 12.87 42.21
C THR A 369 46.81 12.04 42.86
N GLY A 370 47.16 10.89 42.28
CA GLY A 370 48.09 9.93 42.89
C GLY A 370 47.44 8.93 43.85
N ASN A 371 46.12 8.91 43.95
CA ASN A 371 45.38 8.04 44.85
C ASN A 371 45.17 6.64 44.26
N ASP A 372 46.22 5.83 44.29
CA ASP A 372 46.19 4.48 43.71
C ASP A 372 45.25 3.52 44.47
N GLU A 373 44.96 3.76 45.75
CA GLU A 373 44.02 2.94 46.54
C GLU A 373 42.57 3.03 46.02
N LYS A 374 42.22 4.13 45.35
CA LYS A 374 40.90 4.34 44.73
C LYS A 374 40.89 4.05 43.24
N ASN A 375 42.04 3.69 42.65
CA ASN A 375 42.17 3.40 41.23
C ASN A 375 41.87 1.93 40.96
N PHE A 376 40.61 1.62 40.64
CA PHE A 376 40.18 0.23 40.48
C PHE A 376 40.88 -0.47 39.31
N GLU A 377 41.41 -1.67 39.57
CA GLU A 377 41.78 -2.59 38.50
C GLU A 377 40.55 -3.05 37.73
N LEU A 378 40.64 -3.03 36.41
CA LEU A 378 39.58 -3.47 35.50
C LEU A 378 39.69 -4.96 35.23
N LYS A 379 38.56 -5.55 34.88
CA LYS A 379 38.46 -6.90 34.32
C LYS A 379 37.88 -6.83 32.93
N GLU A 380 38.03 -7.93 32.20
CA GLU A 380 37.39 -8.10 30.91
C GLU A 380 35.88 -7.87 31.00
N LEU A 381 35.32 -7.13 30.05
CA LEU A 381 33.92 -6.70 29.98
C LEU A 381 33.48 -5.70 31.07
N ASP A 382 34.41 -5.09 31.80
CA ASP A 382 34.07 -3.96 32.66
C ASP A 382 33.66 -2.75 31.82
N GLN A 383 32.66 -2.03 32.32
CA GLN A 383 32.18 -0.78 31.73
C GLN A 383 32.28 0.35 32.75
N ILE A 384 32.84 1.49 32.35
CA ILE A 384 32.91 2.71 33.16
C ILE A 384 31.98 3.76 32.54
N ASN A 385 31.11 4.36 33.35
CA ASN A 385 30.30 5.50 32.96
C ASN A 385 30.82 6.77 33.63
N ILE A 386 31.11 7.79 32.82
CA ILE A 386 31.64 9.09 33.23
C ILE A 386 30.63 10.16 32.82
N TYR A 387 29.95 10.70 33.82
CA TYR A 387 28.87 11.67 33.63
C TYR A 387 29.41 13.07 33.37
N SER A 388 28.61 13.86 32.66
CA SER A 388 28.81 15.31 32.55
C SER A 388 28.03 16.05 33.65
N SER A 389 28.54 17.20 34.09
CA SER A 389 27.85 18.13 35.01
C SER A 389 26.49 18.54 34.45
N TYR A 390 26.42 18.64 33.13
CA TYR A 390 25.23 18.84 32.34
C TYR A 390 24.14 17.75 32.51
N GLU A 391 24.52 16.47 32.40
CA GLU A 391 23.58 15.34 32.63
C GLU A 391 23.09 15.31 34.08
N MET A 392 23.91 15.75 35.03
CA MET A 392 23.60 15.67 36.47
C MET A 392 22.88 16.89 37.03
N LYS A 393 23.11 18.08 36.48
CA LYS A 393 22.54 19.36 36.96
C LYS A 393 21.39 19.88 36.08
N GLY A 394 21.13 19.25 34.94
CA GLY A 394 20.17 19.72 33.93
C GLY A 394 20.87 20.61 32.90
N LYS A 395 20.81 20.20 31.62
CA LYS A 395 21.64 20.79 30.54
C LYS A 395 21.28 22.24 30.23
N GLU A 396 20.00 22.54 30.12
CA GLU A 396 19.52 23.79 29.53
C GLU A 396 18.17 24.13 30.15
N LYS A 397 17.96 25.41 30.48
CA LYS A 397 16.62 25.91 30.76
C LYS A 397 15.87 26.01 29.45
N HIS A 398 14.55 25.84 29.47
CA HIS A 398 13.74 25.87 28.25
C HIS A 398 12.49 26.74 28.43
N VAL A 399 11.99 27.26 27.33
CA VAL A 399 10.71 27.97 27.23
C VAL A 399 9.91 27.41 26.06
N THR A 400 8.59 27.42 26.16
CA THR A 400 7.70 26.94 25.11
C THR A 400 6.87 28.08 24.57
N VAL A 401 6.74 28.21 23.25
CA VAL A 401 5.78 29.12 22.60
C VAL A 401 4.76 28.31 21.79
N GLU A 402 3.47 28.61 21.99
CA GLU A 402 2.33 27.89 21.43
C GLU A 402 1.29 28.85 20.84
N GLY A 403 0.39 28.29 20.02
CA GLY A 403 -0.72 29.03 19.43
C GLY A 403 -0.39 29.70 18.09
N GLN A 404 -0.88 30.91 17.85
CA GLN A 404 -0.78 31.62 16.57
C GLN A 404 0.59 32.28 16.37
N VAL A 405 1.62 31.45 16.22
CA VAL A 405 3.01 31.82 15.92
C VAL A 405 3.52 31.01 14.72
N LYS A 406 4.55 31.48 14.01
CA LYS A 406 5.10 30.75 12.85
C LYS A 406 5.89 29.51 13.24
N GLU A 407 6.63 29.57 14.34
CA GLU A 407 7.43 28.45 14.84
C GLU A 407 7.02 28.12 16.28
N PRO A 408 5.98 27.31 16.50
CA PRO A 408 5.66 26.82 17.83
C PRO A 408 6.62 25.71 18.25
N GLY A 409 6.92 25.63 19.55
CA GLY A 409 7.80 24.59 20.08
C GLY A 409 8.49 24.98 21.38
N THR A 410 9.37 24.09 21.84
CA THR A 410 10.22 24.28 23.01
C THR A 410 11.61 24.70 22.56
N TYR A 411 12.14 25.75 23.18
CA TYR A 411 13.41 26.38 22.84
C TYR A 411 14.29 26.50 24.08
N THR A 412 15.60 26.41 23.89
CA THR A 412 16.60 26.73 24.92
C THR A 412 16.46 28.18 25.36
N LEU A 413 16.53 28.42 26.67
CA LEU A 413 16.46 29.72 27.32
C LEU A 413 17.87 30.19 27.71
N PRO A 414 18.48 31.12 26.95
CA PRO A 414 19.72 31.77 27.35
C PRO A 414 19.50 32.69 28.55
N GLU A 415 20.59 33.06 29.24
CA GLU A 415 20.52 34.07 30.29
C GLU A 415 20.00 35.41 29.73
N ASN A 416 19.08 36.04 30.46
CA ASN A 416 18.46 37.35 30.16
C ASN A 416 17.52 37.42 28.95
N MET A 417 17.08 36.28 28.39
CA MET A 417 16.07 36.30 27.32
C MET A 417 14.70 36.82 27.83
N THR A 418 14.11 37.72 27.06
CA THR A 418 12.81 38.34 27.37
C THR A 418 11.67 37.75 26.53
N LEU A 419 10.43 38.06 26.93
CA LEU A 419 9.22 37.68 26.20
C LEU A 419 9.25 38.22 24.76
N TYR A 420 9.69 39.47 24.57
CA TYR A 420 9.86 40.07 23.26
C TYR A 420 10.86 39.28 22.40
N ASP A 421 12.01 38.86 22.95
CA ASP A 421 13.02 38.12 22.19
C ASP A 421 12.49 36.79 21.65
N LEU A 422 11.71 36.07 22.48
CA LEU A 422 11.06 34.81 22.08
C LEU A 422 10.03 35.04 20.97
N ILE A 423 9.16 36.04 21.16
CA ILE A 423 8.11 36.37 20.21
C ILE A 423 8.66 36.95 18.91
N PHE A 424 9.71 37.77 18.97
CA PHE A 424 10.38 38.32 17.80
C PHE A 424 11.01 37.21 16.96
N SER A 425 11.69 36.26 17.61
CA SER A 425 12.40 35.17 16.93
C SER A 425 11.48 34.05 16.40
N ARG A 426 10.35 33.77 17.06
CA ARG A 426 9.46 32.62 16.74
C ARG A 426 8.05 32.99 16.29
N GLY A 427 7.57 34.19 16.65
CA GLY A 427 6.22 34.66 16.39
C GLY A 427 5.93 34.91 14.91
N GLY A 428 6.88 35.50 14.19
CA GLY A 428 6.76 35.75 12.75
C GLY A 428 5.77 36.86 12.38
N PHE A 429 5.57 37.82 13.30
CA PHE A 429 4.60 38.93 13.18
C PHE A 429 5.07 40.09 12.29
N GLN A 430 6.25 39.99 11.68
CA GLN A 430 6.71 40.89 10.61
C GLN A 430 5.94 40.67 9.30
N ASP A 431 5.22 39.54 9.18
CA ASP A 431 4.28 39.27 8.11
C ASP A 431 2.90 39.84 8.47
N GLU A 432 2.53 40.95 7.81
CA GLU A 432 1.27 41.65 8.05
C GLU A 432 0.03 40.77 7.84
N ASN A 433 0.06 39.80 6.92
CA ASN A 433 -1.07 38.89 6.72
C ASN A 433 -1.16 37.84 7.83
N PHE A 434 -0.02 37.44 8.40
CA PHE A 434 0.00 36.59 9.58
C PHE A 434 -0.48 37.35 10.81
N LYS A 435 0.03 38.58 11.03
CA LYS A 435 -0.34 39.47 12.13
C LYS A 435 -1.85 39.78 12.17
N LYS A 436 -2.48 40.03 11.02
CA LYS A 436 -3.94 40.27 10.91
C LYS A 436 -4.81 39.10 11.36
N ARG A 437 -4.29 37.87 11.38
CA ARG A 437 -5.01 36.67 11.83
C ARG A 437 -4.75 36.35 13.30
N THR A 438 -3.92 37.14 13.97
CA THR A 438 -3.55 36.99 15.37
C THR A 438 -4.37 37.94 16.23
N TYR A 439 -4.80 37.46 17.40
CA TYR A 439 -5.49 38.31 18.36
C TYR A 439 -4.45 39.11 19.15
N LEU A 440 -4.35 40.42 18.87
CA LEU A 440 -3.29 41.27 19.42
C LEU A 440 -3.61 41.81 20.82
N GLU A 441 -4.87 41.83 21.22
CA GLU A 441 -5.28 42.46 22.47
C GLU A 441 -4.94 41.64 23.73
N LEU A 442 -4.61 40.35 23.56
CA LEU A 442 -4.45 39.42 24.68
C LEU A 442 -3.54 38.24 24.33
N ALA A 443 -2.62 37.94 25.24
CA ALA A 443 -1.84 36.70 25.29
C ALA A 443 -1.48 36.35 26.74
N HIS A 444 -0.99 35.12 26.97
CA HIS A 444 -0.65 34.62 28.30
C HIS A 444 0.74 34.01 28.38
N VAL A 445 1.37 34.12 29.55
CA VAL A 445 2.51 33.31 29.98
C VAL A 445 2.10 32.47 31.18
N PHE A 446 2.30 31.16 31.09
CA PHE A 446 2.08 30.20 32.17
C PHE A 446 3.42 29.83 32.79
N ARG A 447 3.58 30.12 34.08
CA ARG A 447 4.82 29.87 34.83
C ARG A 447 4.60 28.83 35.91
N LYS A 448 5.46 27.81 35.95
CA LYS A 448 5.47 26.80 37.02
C LYS A 448 6.26 27.31 38.21
N ILE A 449 5.69 27.19 39.42
CA ILE A 449 6.37 27.58 40.66
C ILE A 449 6.98 26.32 41.30
N PRO A 450 8.29 26.29 41.59
CA PRO A 450 8.92 25.14 42.23
C PRO A 450 8.22 24.76 43.54
N GLY A 451 7.72 23.51 43.62
CA GLY A 451 7.05 22.98 44.81
C GLY A 451 5.52 23.20 44.85
N GLU A 452 4.94 23.89 43.86
CA GLU A 452 3.49 24.05 43.72
C GLU A 452 2.95 23.24 42.54
N LEU A 453 1.68 22.81 42.62
CA LEU A 453 1.01 22.06 41.56
C LEU A 453 0.34 22.98 40.51
N GLU A 454 0.03 24.23 40.88
CA GLU A 454 -0.68 25.17 40.02
C GLU A 454 0.29 26.05 39.20
N GLU A 455 -0.12 26.40 37.97
CA GLU A 455 0.61 27.35 37.13
C GLU A 455 0.12 28.77 37.43
N ARG A 456 1.03 29.74 37.54
CA ARG A 456 0.67 31.16 37.61
C ARG A 456 0.49 31.70 36.19
N ILE A 457 -0.59 32.44 35.96
CA ILE A 457 -0.91 33.05 34.66
C ILE A 457 -0.55 34.53 34.69
N TYR A 458 0.28 34.94 33.75
CA TYR A 458 0.59 36.34 33.47
C TYR A 458 -0.08 36.74 32.16
N THR A 459 -0.80 37.86 32.18
CA THR A 459 -1.54 38.37 31.02
C THR A 459 -0.82 39.57 30.45
N PHE A 460 -0.69 39.63 29.12
CA PHE A 460 -0.05 40.74 28.43
C PHE A 460 -0.77 41.08 27.11
N ASN A 461 -0.64 42.33 26.66
CA ASN A 461 -1.14 42.77 25.36
C ASN A 461 -0.06 42.55 24.29
N LEU A 462 -0.31 41.63 23.35
CA LEU A 462 0.65 41.28 22.32
C LEU A 462 0.93 42.44 21.36
N GLY A 463 -0.08 43.26 21.03
CA GLY A 463 0.07 44.43 20.18
C GLY A 463 1.09 45.42 20.74
N LYS A 464 0.94 45.78 22.01
CA LYS A 464 1.84 46.68 22.72
C LYS A 464 3.24 46.09 22.91
N LEU A 465 3.35 44.80 23.21
CA LEU A 465 4.65 44.10 23.25
C LEU A 465 5.40 44.24 21.92
N LEU A 466 4.71 44.04 20.79
CA LEU A 466 5.29 44.17 19.44
C LEU A 466 5.67 45.61 19.09
N GLU A 467 5.03 46.61 19.71
CA GLU A 467 5.38 48.03 19.60
C GLU A 467 6.55 48.44 20.52
N GLY A 468 7.02 47.51 21.37
CA GLY A 468 8.17 47.71 22.25
C GLY A 468 7.81 48.29 23.62
N ASP A 469 6.56 48.14 24.07
CA ASP A 469 6.16 48.55 25.42
C ASP A 469 6.91 47.72 26.49
N PRO A 470 7.76 48.35 27.33
CA PRO A 470 8.52 47.63 28.34
C PRO A 470 7.66 47.01 29.45
N GLU A 471 6.46 47.55 29.71
CA GLU A 471 5.55 47.00 30.73
C GLU A 471 4.98 45.63 30.33
N GLU A 472 4.93 45.35 29.03
CA GLU A 472 4.48 44.07 28.49
C GLU A 472 5.64 43.07 28.30
N ASN A 473 6.89 43.51 28.46
CA ASN A 473 8.10 42.72 28.14
C ASN A 473 8.80 42.15 29.39
N MET A 474 8.31 41.03 29.89
CA MET A 474 8.90 40.36 31.06
C MET A 474 10.10 39.46 30.74
N SER A 475 10.98 39.22 31.72
CA SER A 475 12.01 38.17 31.64
C SER A 475 11.40 36.77 31.77
N LEU A 476 11.88 35.85 30.94
CA LEU A 476 11.41 34.47 30.93
C LEU A 476 12.18 33.60 31.95
N GLU A 477 11.48 32.65 32.53
CA GLU A 477 12.01 31.64 33.44
C GLU A 477 11.94 30.24 32.82
N ASP A 478 12.65 29.30 33.44
CA ASP A 478 12.63 27.91 32.99
C ASP A 478 11.22 27.33 33.04
N SER A 479 10.85 26.58 32.01
CA SER A 479 9.54 26.00 31.79
C SER A 479 8.39 26.99 31.62
N ASP A 480 8.66 28.28 31.36
CA ASP A 480 7.61 29.21 30.94
C ASP A 480 6.97 28.77 29.62
N ARG A 481 5.65 28.90 29.55
CA ARG A 481 4.87 28.61 28.35
C ARG A 481 4.10 29.84 27.90
N VAL A 482 4.40 30.35 26.72
CA VAL A 482 3.79 31.53 26.11
C VAL A 482 2.72 31.10 25.11
N MET A 483 1.48 31.57 25.29
CA MET A 483 0.33 31.21 24.46
C MET A 483 -0.18 32.44 23.69
N ILE A 484 -0.20 32.33 22.35
CA ILE A 484 -0.72 33.38 21.46
C ILE A 484 -2.02 32.91 20.79
N TYR A 485 -3.08 33.72 20.82
CA TYR A 485 -4.38 33.33 20.27
C TYR A 485 -4.57 33.81 18.82
N SER A 486 -5.31 33.04 18.03
CA SER A 486 -5.76 33.48 16.71
C SER A 486 -7.08 34.25 16.81
N TYR A 487 -7.30 35.18 15.87
CA TYR A 487 -8.54 35.95 15.80
C TYR A 487 -9.77 35.04 15.67
N GLU A 488 -9.65 33.95 14.89
CA GLU A 488 -10.72 32.96 14.70
C GLU A 488 -11.08 32.16 15.96
N THR A 489 -10.15 32.02 16.91
CA THR A 489 -10.41 31.32 18.18
C THR A 489 -11.14 32.23 19.17
N MET A 490 -10.96 33.55 19.03
CA MET A 490 -11.51 34.56 19.94
C MET A 490 -12.84 35.16 19.44
N GLU A 491 -13.15 35.13 18.13
CA GLU A 491 -14.42 35.61 17.57
C GLU A 491 -15.29 34.49 16.94
N THR A 492 -16.60 34.51 17.24
CA THR A 492 -17.58 33.57 16.65
C THR A 492 -17.89 33.91 15.19
N LYS A 493 -17.62 32.98 14.27
CA LYS A 493 -17.94 33.13 12.84
C LYS A 493 -19.46 33.28 12.62
N PRO A 494 -19.90 34.18 11.73
CA PRO A 494 -21.32 34.34 11.40
C PRO A 494 -21.91 33.06 10.79
N TYR A 495 -23.17 32.75 11.10
CA TYR A 495 -23.86 31.54 10.63
C TYR A 495 -25.33 31.81 10.30
N VAL A 496 -25.97 30.89 9.58
CA VAL A 496 -27.41 30.86 9.27
C VAL A 496 -27.99 29.47 9.56
N THR A 497 -29.30 29.35 9.75
CA THR A 497 -29.97 28.07 10.02
C THR A 497 -31.09 27.81 9.02
N ILE A 498 -31.17 26.59 8.47
CA ILE A 498 -32.24 26.17 7.55
C ILE A 498 -32.94 24.90 8.03
N GLU A 499 -34.27 24.89 7.99
CA GLU A 499 -35.12 23.77 8.38
C GLU A 499 -36.36 23.62 7.48
N GLY A 500 -37.18 22.58 7.71
CA GLY A 500 -38.39 22.30 6.94
C GLY A 500 -38.19 21.27 5.82
N LEU A 501 -38.75 21.52 4.63
CA LEU A 501 -38.76 20.61 3.47
C LEU A 501 -37.43 20.55 2.70
N ILE A 502 -36.32 20.46 3.44
CA ILE A 502 -34.95 20.41 2.93
C ILE A 502 -34.29 19.07 3.29
N LYS A 503 -33.36 18.56 2.46
CA LYS A 503 -32.76 17.23 2.69
C LYS A 503 -31.84 17.17 3.91
N ARG A 504 -31.08 18.24 4.18
CA ARG A 504 -30.13 18.32 5.31
C ARG A 504 -30.39 19.60 6.12
N PRO A 505 -31.36 19.60 7.05
CA PRO A 505 -31.58 20.74 7.93
C PRO A 505 -30.40 20.91 8.90
N GLY A 506 -30.09 22.15 9.28
CA GLY A 506 -28.99 22.43 10.21
C GLY A 506 -28.47 23.86 10.16
N THR A 507 -27.36 24.08 10.86
CA THR A 507 -26.64 25.36 10.89
C THR A 507 -25.48 25.34 9.91
N TYR A 508 -25.37 26.40 9.12
CA TYR A 508 -24.36 26.57 8.08
C TYR A 508 -23.58 27.86 8.34
N GLN A 509 -22.27 27.82 8.13
CA GLN A 509 -21.44 29.01 8.23
C GLN A 509 -21.82 30.00 7.11
N LEU A 510 -21.99 31.27 7.47
CA LEU A 510 -22.33 32.32 6.51
C LEU A 510 -21.05 32.73 5.76
N ALA A 511 -21.06 32.55 4.44
CA ALA A 511 -20.03 33.09 3.56
C ALA A 511 -20.38 34.52 3.11
N GLU A 512 -19.38 35.28 2.66
CA GLU A 512 -19.59 36.58 2.05
C GLU A 512 -20.52 36.45 0.82
N ASN A 513 -21.54 37.31 0.74
CA ASN A 513 -22.55 37.32 -0.34
C ASN A 513 -23.38 36.03 -0.51
N MET A 514 -23.47 35.19 0.53
CA MET A 514 -24.25 33.95 0.49
C MET A 514 -25.75 34.21 0.31
N THR A 515 -26.41 33.43 -0.55
CA THR A 515 -27.85 33.55 -0.84
C THR A 515 -28.68 32.38 -0.31
N LEU A 516 -30.01 32.53 -0.27
CA LEU A 516 -30.98 31.49 0.10
C LEU A 516 -30.83 30.27 -0.82
N GLU A 517 -30.69 30.51 -2.12
CA GLU A 517 -30.57 29.48 -3.14
C GLU A 517 -29.28 28.67 -2.96
N ASP A 518 -28.16 29.35 -2.69
CA ASP A 518 -26.88 28.68 -2.36
C ASP A 518 -27.02 27.83 -1.09
N LEU A 519 -27.71 28.34 -0.06
CA LEU A 519 -27.95 27.60 1.18
C LEU A 519 -28.82 26.36 0.94
N ILE A 520 -29.87 26.45 0.11
CA ILE A 520 -30.72 25.31 -0.26
C ILE A 520 -29.87 24.24 -0.97
N LEU A 521 -28.98 24.63 -1.88
CA LEU A 521 -28.07 23.72 -2.57
C LEU A 521 -27.08 23.05 -1.60
N LEU A 522 -26.46 23.82 -0.71
CA LEU A 522 -25.54 23.31 0.32
C LEU A 522 -26.24 22.36 1.30
N ALA A 523 -27.54 22.59 1.56
CA ALA A 523 -28.40 21.70 2.34
C ALA A 523 -28.91 20.47 1.56
N GLY A 524 -28.37 20.20 0.37
CA GLY A 524 -28.66 19.03 -0.46
C GLY A 524 -29.93 19.14 -1.31
N GLY A 525 -30.51 20.34 -1.41
CA GLY A 525 -31.74 20.63 -2.12
C GLY A 525 -33.01 20.26 -1.35
N LEU A 526 -34.15 20.53 -1.99
CA LEU A 526 -35.48 20.23 -1.45
C LEU A 526 -35.75 18.72 -1.33
N ARG A 527 -36.60 18.33 -0.37
CA ARG A 527 -37.03 16.92 -0.25
C ARG A 527 -37.95 16.51 -1.41
N PRO A 528 -38.09 15.20 -1.73
CA PRO A 528 -38.96 14.74 -2.81
C PRO A 528 -40.46 15.03 -2.61
N ASP A 529 -40.90 15.23 -1.37
CA ASP A 529 -42.27 15.59 -0.97
C ASP A 529 -42.52 17.11 -0.92
N ALA A 530 -41.52 17.92 -1.30
CA ALA A 530 -41.63 19.37 -1.44
C ALA A 530 -42.26 19.71 -2.79
N TYR A 531 -43.57 19.98 -2.81
CA TYR A 531 -44.30 20.34 -4.02
C TYR A 531 -44.86 21.76 -3.91
N LYS A 532 -44.28 22.69 -4.68
CA LYS A 532 -44.55 24.14 -4.62
C LYS A 532 -44.38 24.70 -3.20
N VAL A 533 -43.16 25.13 -2.90
CA VAL A 533 -42.73 25.57 -1.55
C VAL A 533 -42.33 27.04 -1.53
N GLU A 534 -42.36 27.63 -0.34
CA GLU A 534 -41.81 28.95 -0.05
C GLU A 534 -40.81 28.87 1.11
N ALA A 535 -39.83 29.78 1.10
CA ALA A 535 -38.93 30.02 2.21
C ALA A 535 -39.45 31.17 3.06
N VAL A 536 -39.50 30.96 4.37
CA VAL A 536 -39.74 32.02 5.35
C VAL A 536 -38.44 32.33 6.05
N ILE A 537 -37.89 33.51 5.80
CA ILE A 537 -36.64 34.01 6.40
C ILE A 537 -37.00 34.95 7.56
N ALA A 538 -36.59 34.59 8.76
CA ALA A 538 -36.64 35.44 9.93
C ALA A 538 -35.28 36.10 10.15
N ARG A 539 -35.20 37.39 9.86
CA ARG A 539 -33.99 38.21 10.05
C ARG A 539 -34.10 39.01 11.33
N THR A 540 -33.09 38.89 12.18
CA THR A 540 -32.98 39.71 13.40
C THR A 540 -31.94 40.79 13.14
N HIS A 541 -32.33 42.06 13.15
CA HIS A 541 -31.35 43.14 13.07
C HIS A 541 -30.58 43.27 14.39
N PRO A 542 -29.24 43.23 14.38
CA PRO A 542 -28.45 43.68 15.53
C PRO A 542 -28.51 45.22 15.56
N GLY A 543 -29.03 45.81 16.64
CA GLY A 543 -28.93 47.26 16.85
C GLY A 543 -30.20 48.02 17.26
N VAL A 544 -31.15 47.40 17.97
CA VAL A 544 -32.20 48.16 18.67
C VAL A 544 -32.17 47.76 20.15
N GLU A 545 -32.20 48.75 21.03
CA GLU A 545 -32.19 48.62 22.49
C GLU A 545 -33.12 47.51 23.02
N GLU A 546 -32.73 46.94 24.16
CA GLU A 546 -33.49 45.90 24.87
C GLU A 546 -34.99 46.25 24.94
N GLY A 547 -35.81 45.41 24.31
CA GLY A 547 -37.28 45.47 24.43
C GLY A 547 -38.06 45.49 23.12
N GLN A 548 -37.43 45.75 21.96
CA GLN A 548 -38.12 45.69 20.66
C GLN A 548 -37.30 44.92 19.61
N ARG A 549 -37.24 43.58 19.75
CA ARG A 549 -36.78 42.71 18.64
C ARG A 549 -37.81 42.76 17.51
N LYS A 550 -37.67 43.71 16.57
CA LYS A 550 -38.39 43.66 15.30
C LYS A 550 -37.78 42.56 14.44
N VAL A 551 -38.41 41.40 14.42
CA VAL A 551 -38.08 40.33 13.46
C VAL A 551 -38.70 40.72 12.13
N ALA A 552 -37.87 40.92 11.11
CA ALA A 552 -38.35 41.07 9.75
C ALA A 552 -38.59 39.67 9.18
N THR A 553 -39.81 39.39 8.75
CA THR A 553 -40.16 38.15 8.06
C THR A 553 -40.20 38.41 6.57
N ILE A 554 -39.32 37.75 5.82
CA ILE A 554 -39.28 37.79 4.36
C ILE A 554 -39.81 36.45 3.86
N VAL A 555 -40.82 36.48 3.00
CA VAL A 555 -41.37 35.28 2.37
C VAL A 555 -40.91 35.26 0.92
N VAL A 556 -40.24 34.20 0.52
CA VAL A 556 -39.65 34.03 -0.81
C VAL A 556 -40.25 32.78 -1.46
N PRO A 557 -41.01 32.91 -2.56
CA PRO A 557 -41.46 31.74 -3.31
C PRO A 557 -40.28 31.02 -3.95
N ILE A 558 -40.17 29.70 -3.78
CA ILE A 558 -39.10 28.93 -4.42
C ILE A 558 -39.62 28.35 -5.73
N VAL A 559 -39.11 28.89 -6.83
CA VAL A 559 -39.39 28.38 -8.18
C VAL A 559 -38.64 27.08 -8.45
N SER A 560 -39.15 26.23 -9.34
CA SER A 560 -38.55 24.91 -9.62
C SER A 560 -37.11 24.98 -10.15
N ASP A 561 -36.74 26.08 -10.81
CA ASP A 561 -35.42 26.29 -11.44
C ASP A 561 -34.51 27.21 -10.61
N PHE A 562 -34.72 27.31 -9.28
CA PHE A 562 -33.99 28.22 -8.38
C PHE A 562 -32.46 28.08 -8.43
N ALA A 563 -31.92 26.99 -8.98
CA ALA A 563 -30.49 26.79 -9.14
C ALA A 563 -29.86 27.58 -10.29
N ILE A 564 -30.65 28.12 -11.24
CA ILE A 564 -30.18 28.73 -12.50
C ILE A 564 -30.62 30.20 -12.60
N ILE A 565 -31.16 30.79 -11.53
CA ILE A 565 -31.54 32.21 -11.54
C ILE A 565 -30.29 33.11 -11.54
N PRO A 566 -30.29 34.26 -12.25
CA PRO A 566 -29.20 35.22 -12.21
C PRO A 566 -28.89 35.67 -10.77
N ASP A 567 -27.62 35.95 -10.46
CA ASP A 567 -27.21 36.33 -9.10
C ASP A 567 -27.90 37.60 -8.58
N GLU A 568 -28.30 38.51 -9.48
CA GLU A 568 -29.06 39.73 -9.15
C GLU A 568 -30.47 39.43 -8.61
N ASP A 569 -31.04 38.28 -8.96
CA ASP A 569 -32.39 37.85 -8.57
C ASP A 569 -32.38 36.88 -7.37
N LYS A 570 -31.19 36.48 -6.87
CA LYS A 570 -31.05 35.61 -5.70
C LYS A 570 -31.29 36.36 -4.40
N THR A 571 -31.76 35.66 -3.37
CA THR A 571 -32.09 36.30 -2.09
C THR A 571 -30.87 36.34 -1.17
N PRO A 572 -30.28 37.50 -0.85
CA PRO A 572 -29.10 37.56 0.03
C PRO A 572 -29.45 37.23 1.48
N LEU A 573 -28.60 36.43 2.13
CA LEU A 573 -28.73 36.08 3.53
C LEU A 573 -27.91 37.01 4.44
N GLY A 574 -28.46 37.25 5.63
CA GLY A 574 -27.83 38.04 6.69
C GLY A 574 -27.35 37.15 7.83
N THR A 575 -26.50 37.72 8.68
CA THR A 575 -25.98 37.04 9.87
C THR A 575 -27.11 36.59 10.79
N TYR A 576 -27.09 35.32 11.17
CA TYR A 576 -28.06 34.66 12.04
C TYR A 576 -29.49 34.54 11.48
N ASP A 577 -29.67 34.66 10.16
CA ASP A 577 -30.95 34.38 9.52
C ASP A 577 -31.43 32.94 9.83
N LYS A 578 -32.73 32.80 10.11
CA LYS A 578 -33.41 31.51 10.27
C LYS A 578 -34.39 31.30 9.12
N ILE A 579 -34.21 30.22 8.38
CA ILE A 579 -34.93 29.91 7.15
C ILE A 579 -35.77 28.65 7.36
N VAL A 580 -37.07 28.71 7.04
CA VAL A 580 -37.97 27.56 7.08
C VAL A 580 -38.59 27.32 5.70
N ILE A 581 -38.42 26.13 5.15
CA ILE A 581 -39.04 25.74 3.87
C ILE A 581 -40.35 24.97 4.12
N ARG A 582 -41.47 25.43 3.56
CA ARG A 582 -42.80 24.83 3.76
C ARG A 582 -43.63 24.75 2.47
N ASN A 583 -44.57 23.79 2.41
CA ASN A 583 -45.53 23.65 1.29
C ASN A 583 -46.54 24.79 1.28
N LEU A 584 -47.05 25.12 0.09
CA LEU A 584 -48.22 25.98 -0.05
C LEU A 584 -49.48 25.30 0.53
N PRO A 585 -50.37 26.03 1.23
CA PRO A 585 -51.48 25.44 2.01
C PRO A 585 -52.53 24.59 1.25
N GLU A 586 -52.64 24.66 -0.07
CA GLU A 586 -53.74 24.05 -0.84
C GLU A 586 -53.43 22.67 -1.46
N TRP A 587 -52.26 22.05 -1.17
CA TRP A 587 -51.83 20.80 -1.80
C TRP A 587 -51.39 19.73 -0.78
N GLU A 588 -52.34 18.99 -0.21
CA GLU A 588 -52.09 17.73 0.50
C GLU A 588 -52.56 16.52 -0.34
N PRO A 589 -51.80 15.41 -0.43
CA PRO A 589 -52.17 14.23 -1.22
C PRO A 589 -53.34 13.43 -0.62
N ALA A 590 -54.16 12.80 -1.48
CA ALA A 590 -55.37 12.06 -1.08
C ALA A 590 -55.05 10.75 -0.32
N PRO A 591 -55.77 10.43 0.78
CA PRO A 591 -55.64 9.18 1.54
C PRO A 591 -55.79 7.90 0.71
N VAL A 592 -55.07 6.82 1.07
CA VAL A 592 -55.08 5.53 0.37
C VAL A 592 -55.44 4.37 1.29
N VAL A 593 -56.27 3.45 0.81
CA VAL A 593 -56.64 2.19 1.49
C VAL A 593 -56.31 0.99 0.61
N SER A 594 -56.08 -0.19 1.21
CA SER A 594 -55.84 -1.42 0.44
C SER A 594 -56.90 -2.49 0.71
N VAL A 595 -57.37 -3.15 -0.34
CA VAL A 595 -58.35 -4.24 -0.27
C VAL A 595 -57.74 -5.52 -0.84
N SER A 596 -57.82 -6.63 -0.11
CA SER A 596 -57.24 -7.92 -0.50
C SER A 596 -58.14 -9.11 -0.16
N GLY A 597 -57.83 -10.28 -0.74
CA GLY A 597 -58.60 -11.51 -0.55
C GLY A 597 -59.61 -11.79 -1.68
N GLN A 598 -60.79 -12.31 -1.34
CA GLN A 598 -61.82 -12.76 -2.28
C GLN A 598 -62.71 -11.62 -2.80
N VAL A 599 -62.07 -10.59 -3.35
CA VAL A 599 -62.70 -9.48 -4.10
C VAL A 599 -62.32 -9.57 -5.57
N LYS A 600 -63.09 -8.93 -6.47
CA LYS A 600 -62.86 -9.03 -7.92
C LYS A 600 -61.53 -8.39 -8.36
N TYR A 601 -61.21 -7.20 -7.83
CA TYR A 601 -59.98 -6.47 -8.11
C TYR A 601 -59.27 -6.04 -6.81
N PRO A 602 -58.38 -6.87 -6.23
CA PRO A 602 -57.61 -6.48 -5.06
C PRO A 602 -56.55 -5.42 -5.43
N GLY A 603 -56.23 -4.50 -4.52
CA GLY A 603 -55.28 -3.42 -4.77
C GLY A 603 -55.38 -2.25 -3.79
N SER A 604 -54.62 -1.20 -4.07
CA SER A 604 -54.66 0.07 -3.34
C SER A 604 -55.56 1.08 -4.07
N TYR A 605 -56.38 1.80 -3.31
CA TYR A 605 -57.38 2.72 -3.81
C TYR A 605 -57.31 4.02 -3.02
N SER A 606 -57.23 5.15 -3.71
CA SER A 606 -57.39 6.45 -3.07
C SER A 606 -58.85 6.66 -2.66
N LEU A 607 -59.06 7.25 -1.48
CA LEU A 607 -60.37 7.67 -1.03
C LEU A 607 -60.82 8.86 -1.86
N GLU A 608 -61.99 8.74 -2.51
CA GLU A 608 -62.52 9.77 -3.41
C GLU A 608 -63.12 10.95 -2.65
N GLN A 609 -63.54 10.72 -1.41
CA GLN A 609 -64.11 11.74 -0.54
C GLN A 609 -63.82 11.46 0.93
N LYS A 610 -63.76 12.53 1.72
CA LYS A 610 -63.61 12.45 3.18
C LYS A 610 -64.85 11.77 3.77
N GLY A 611 -64.67 10.59 4.37
CA GLY A 611 -65.78 9.81 4.95
C GLY A 611 -66.22 8.60 4.12
N GLU A 612 -65.50 8.22 3.05
CA GLU A 612 -65.80 7.01 2.27
C GLU A 612 -65.83 5.73 3.13
N ARG A 613 -66.81 4.86 2.90
CA ARG A 613 -67.11 3.68 3.73
C ARG A 613 -66.75 2.35 3.06
N ILE A 614 -66.73 1.27 3.83
CA ILE A 614 -66.40 -0.10 3.39
C ILE A 614 -67.29 -0.56 2.23
N SER A 615 -68.59 -0.30 2.26
CA SER A 615 -69.51 -0.69 1.18
C SER A 615 -69.16 -0.01 -0.14
N SER A 616 -68.74 1.26 -0.09
CA SER A 616 -68.27 2.03 -1.25
C SER A 616 -67.02 1.40 -1.86
N ILE A 617 -66.01 1.10 -1.03
CA ILE A 617 -64.77 0.51 -1.53
C ILE A 617 -65.01 -0.88 -2.11
N ILE A 618 -65.90 -1.69 -1.51
CA ILE A 618 -66.24 -3.02 -2.04
C ILE A 618 -66.95 -2.96 -3.40
N ARG A 619 -67.75 -1.92 -3.66
CA ARG A 619 -68.31 -1.69 -5.01
C ARG A 619 -67.21 -1.34 -6.01
N ARG A 620 -66.26 -0.49 -5.63
CA ARG A 620 -65.15 -0.03 -6.49
C ARG A 620 -64.15 -1.13 -6.84
N VAL A 621 -63.92 -2.09 -5.92
CA VAL A 621 -63.12 -3.31 -6.22
C VAL A 621 -63.90 -4.35 -7.04
N GLY A 622 -65.10 -4.01 -7.51
CA GLY A 622 -65.91 -4.86 -8.39
C GLY A 622 -66.72 -5.95 -7.68
N GLY A 623 -66.93 -5.82 -6.36
CA GLY A 623 -67.71 -6.76 -5.54
C GLY A 623 -66.91 -7.97 -5.04
N LEU A 624 -67.60 -8.83 -4.29
CA LEU A 624 -67.03 -10.06 -3.73
C LEU A 624 -67.05 -11.22 -4.75
N LYS A 625 -66.04 -12.09 -4.72
CA LYS A 625 -66.05 -13.35 -5.49
C LYS A 625 -67.07 -14.33 -4.91
N LYS A 626 -67.50 -15.32 -5.70
CA LYS A 626 -68.53 -16.29 -5.30
C LYS A 626 -68.13 -17.14 -4.08
N GLU A 627 -66.85 -17.37 -3.90
CA GLU A 627 -66.26 -18.16 -2.82
C GLU A 627 -65.90 -17.31 -1.59
N ALA A 628 -66.18 -16.00 -1.60
CA ALA A 628 -65.88 -15.09 -0.51
C ALA A 628 -66.70 -15.42 0.74
N TYR A 629 -66.08 -15.22 1.91
CA TYR A 629 -66.74 -15.31 3.20
C TYR A 629 -66.84 -13.93 3.86
N PRO A 630 -67.89 -13.14 3.54
CA PRO A 630 -68.01 -11.77 4.03
C PRO A 630 -68.16 -11.70 5.56
N GLU A 631 -68.80 -12.68 6.20
CA GLU A 631 -68.92 -12.73 7.66
C GLU A 631 -67.57 -12.95 8.37
N GLY A 632 -66.51 -13.33 7.65
CA GLY A 632 -65.15 -13.46 8.17
C GLY A 632 -64.21 -12.31 7.77
N ALA A 633 -64.71 -11.27 7.10
CA ALA A 633 -63.89 -10.15 6.67
C ALA A 633 -63.28 -9.40 7.87
N THR A 634 -62.10 -8.84 7.67
CA THR A 634 -61.33 -8.17 8.72
C THR A 634 -60.80 -6.84 8.21
N LEU A 635 -60.92 -5.78 9.03
CA LEU A 635 -60.30 -4.49 8.78
C LEU A 635 -59.09 -4.33 9.71
N PHE A 636 -57.93 -3.99 9.16
CA PHE A 636 -56.73 -3.64 9.93
C PHE A 636 -56.50 -2.14 9.85
N ARG A 637 -56.57 -1.47 11.00
CA ARG A 637 -56.40 -0.02 11.12
C ARG A 637 -55.17 0.31 11.97
N ARG A 638 -54.39 1.33 11.58
CA ARG A 638 -53.29 1.82 12.41
C ARG A 638 -53.87 2.49 13.66
N LYS A 639 -53.29 2.21 14.82
CA LYS A 639 -53.66 2.87 16.07
C LYS A 639 -53.19 4.33 16.01
N ASP A 640 -54.09 5.27 16.25
CA ASP A 640 -53.74 6.69 16.39
C ASP A 640 -52.98 6.86 17.72
N ILE A 641 -51.65 6.73 17.70
CA ILE A 641 -50.82 6.92 18.90
C ILE A 641 -50.41 8.39 18.99
N ILE A 642 -51.19 9.19 19.72
CA ILE A 642 -50.64 10.40 20.37
C ILE A 642 -49.97 9.90 21.65
N GLU A 643 -48.80 9.27 21.52
CA GLU A 643 -47.87 9.02 22.63
C GLU A 643 -46.50 8.60 22.08
N MET A 644 -45.57 9.54 22.18
CA MET A 644 -44.20 9.41 21.67
C MET A 644 -43.43 8.35 22.46
N SER A 645 -43.32 7.14 21.91
CA SER A 645 -42.19 6.26 22.19
C SER A 645 -41.83 5.49 20.91
N ARG A 646 -40.58 5.67 20.48
CA ARG A 646 -40.07 5.37 19.12
C ARG A 646 -39.83 3.89 18.81
N GLU A 647 -40.43 2.95 19.53
CA GLU A 647 -40.09 1.52 19.36
C GLU A 647 -41.27 0.55 19.15
N ARG A 648 -42.49 1.01 18.90
CA ARG A 648 -43.59 0.13 18.43
C ARG A 648 -44.39 0.71 17.25
N GLN A 649 -43.70 1.08 16.18
CA GLN A 649 -44.35 1.43 14.91
C GLN A 649 -44.64 0.17 14.09
N GLN A 650 -45.68 -0.61 14.44
CA GLN A 650 -46.44 -1.45 13.49
C GLN A 650 -47.61 -2.25 14.10
N GLU A 651 -48.09 -1.92 15.32
CA GLU A 651 -49.30 -2.57 15.83
C GLU A 651 -50.54 -2.04 15.07
N ARG A 652 -51.03 -2.81 14.09
CA ARG A 652 -52.34 -2.61 13.46
C ARG A 652 -53.40 -3.33 14.29
N GLU A 653 -54.48 -2.64 14.63
CA GLU A 653 -55.59 -3.25 15.35
C GLU A 653 -56.47 -4.04 14.38
N LYS A 654 -56.79 -5.28 14.77
CA LYS A 654 -57.70 -6.16 14.03
C LYS A 654 -59.14 -5.86 14.43
N ILE A 655 -59.88 -5.23 13.53
CA ILE A 655 -61.30 -4.91 13.72
C ILE A 655 -62.13 -6.00 13.03
N ALA A 656 -62.89 -6.75 13.82
CA ALA A 656 -63.87 -7.70 13.29
C ALA A 656 -65.05 -6.93 12.69
N ILE A 657 -65.37 -7.21 11.43
CA ILE A 657 -66.46 -6.54 10.70
C ILE A 657 -67.47 -7.58 10.21
N ASP A 658 -68.75 -7.21 10.22
CA ASP A 658 -69.81 -7.98 9.56
C ASP A 658 -70.01 -7.38 8.17
N LEU A 659 -69.12 -7.75 7.24
CA LEU A 659 -69.12 -7.16 5.90
C LEU A 659 -70.43 -7.45 5.16
N LYS A 660 -71.07 -8.58 5.44
CA LYS A 660 -72.35 -8.91 4.83
C LYS A 660 -73.42 -7.89 5.21
N LYS A 661 -73.56 -7.57 6.50
CA LYS A 661 -74.49 -6.53 6.94
C LYS A 661 -74.12 -5.14 6.40
N ALA A 662 -72.82 -4.83 6.31
CA ALA A 662 -72.35 -3.56 5.73
C ALA A 662 -72.74 -3.42 4.25
N LEU A 663 -72.77 -4.51 3.50
CA LEU A 663 -73.19 -4.53 2.09
C LEU A 663 -74.71 -4.57 1.91
N GLU A 664 -75.44 -5.26 2.81
CA GLU A 664 -76.91 -5.33 2.80
C GLU A 664 -77.55 -4.01 3.25
N HIS A 665 -76.91 -3.29 4.18
CA HIS A 665 -77.35 -1.99 4.70
C HIS A 665 -76.22 -0.95 4.62
N PRO A 666 -75.94 -0.41 3.41
CA PRO A 666 -74.99 0.69 3.24
C PRO A 666 -75.33 1.86 4.18
N ASP A 667 -74.30 2.56 4.66
CA ASP A 667 -74.41 3.65 5.65
C ASP A 667 -74.92 3.24 7.06
N GLY A 668 -75.22 1.97 7.28
CA GLY A 668 -75.58 1.43 8.59
C GLY A 668 -74.41 1.35 9.57
N THR A 669 -74.69 0.93 10.81
CA THR A 669 -73.68 0.85 11.88
C THR A 669 -72.54 -0.14 11.61
N HIS A 670 -72.73 -1.07 10.67
CA HIS A 670 -71.72 -2.05 10.28
C HIS A 670 -70.87 -1.57 9.09
N ASP A 671 -71.26 -0.49 8.40
CA ASP A 671 -70.56 0.08 7.26
C ASP A 671 -69.56 1.15 7.69
N LEU A 672 -68.41 0.73 8.21
CA LEU A 672 -67.43 1.63 8.83
C LEU A 672 -66.81 2.61 7.81
N VAL A 673 -66.55 3.84 8.27
CA VAL A 673 -65.77 4.85 7.53
C VAL A 673 -64.30 4.43 7.48
N LEU A 674 -63.70 4.51 6.30
CA LEU A 674 -62.29 4.19 6.06
C LEU A 674 -61.38 5.39 6.34
N LYS A 675 -60.16 5.10 6.82
CA LYS A 675 -59.09 6.07 7.11
C LYS A 675 -57.86 5.76 6.26
N ASP A 676 -56.96 6.74 6.14
CA ASP A 676 -55.68 6.55 5.46
C ASP A 676 -54.92 5.35 6.01
N GLY A 677 -54.43 4.48 5.13
CA GLY A 677 -53.66 3.29 5.47
C GLY A 677 -54.45 2.07 5.96
N ASP A 678 -55.80 2.12 5.97
CA ASP A 678 -56.65 0.97 6.30
C ASP A 678 -56.46 -0.21 5.34
N GLN A 679 -56.55 -1.43 5.86
CA GLN A 679 -56.47 -2.66 5.05
C GLN A 679 -57.68 -3.57 5.28
N LEU A 680 -58.45 -3.80 4.23
CA LEU A 680 -59.61 -4.68 4.25
C LEU A 680 -59.25 -6.04 3.65
N PHE A 681 -59.43 -7.12 4.40
CA PHE A 681 -59.18 -8.49 3.96
C PHE A 681 -60.47 -9.31 3.96
N VAL A 682 -60.81 -9.92 2.83
CA VAL A 682 -61.97 -10.82 2.68
C VAL A 682 -61.50 -12.26 2.48
N PRO A 683 -61.71 -13.18 3.45
CA PRO A 683 -61.24 -14.56 3.32
C PRO A 683 -62.10 -15.39 2.34
N ILE A 684 -61.57 -16.55 1.96
CA ILE A 684 -62.34 -17.60 1.27
C ILE A 684 -63.18 -18.38 2.27
N ASN A 685 -64.37 -18.85 1.87
CA ASN A 685 -65.18 -19.74 2.69
C ASN A 685 -64.48 -21.11 2.80
N PRO A 686 -63.99 -21.51 4.00
CA PRO A 686 -63.17 -22.70 4.15
C PRO A 686 -63.96 -24.01 4.02
N GLY A 687 -65.31 -23.96 3.96
CA GLY A 687 -66.18 -25.15 3.86
C GLY A 687 -66.05 -26.14 5.03
N SER A 688 -65.29 -25.78 6.06
CA SER A 688 -64.90 -26.61 7.18
C SER A 688 -64.84 -25.80 8.47
N VAL A 689 -64.98 -26.50 9.59
CA VAL A 689 -64.87 -25.97 10.95
C VAL A 689 -63.66 -26.65 11.57
N GLU A 690 -62.59 -25.88 11.80
CA GLU A 690 -61.43 -26.35 12.53
C GLU A 690 -61.65 -26.17 14.03
N VAL A 691 -61.54 -27.26 14.79
CA VAL A 691 -61.64 -27.24 16.24
C VAL A 691 -60.26 -27.51 16.83
N LYS A 692 -59.72 -26.52 17.54
CA LYS A 692 -58.40 -26.55 18.20
C LYS A 692 -58.55 -26.36 19.70
N GLY A 693 -57.65 -26.96 20.48
CA GLY A 693 -57.61 -26.86 21.95
C GLY A 693 -57.89 -28.19 22.66
N ALA A 694 -58.09 -28.13 23.98
CA ALA A 694 -58.36 -29.30 24.83
C ALA A 694 -59.82 -29.78 24.70
N VAL A 695 -60.21 -30.21 23.51
CA VAL A 695 -61.52 -30.80 23.20
C VAL A 695 -61.39 -32.31 22.98
N ARG A 696 -62.50 -33.05 23.03
CA ARG A 696 -62.50 -34.52 22.90
C ARG A 696 -61.93 -35.01 21.56
N ASN A 697 -62.21 -34.30 20.48
CA ASN A 697 -61.72 -34.64 19.13
C ASN A 697 -61.29 -33.37 18.37
N PRO A 698 -60.06 -32.88 18.57
CA PRO A 698 -59.54 -31.73 17.84
C PRO A 698 -59.26 -32.14 16.38
N SER A 699 -60.07 -31.64 15.45
CA SER A 699 -59.97 -31.97 14.02
C SER A 699 -60.60 -30.90 13.14
N ILE A 700 -60.42 -31.03 11.83
CA ILE A 700 -61.12 -30.22 10.82
C ILE A 700 -62.37 -30.99 10.39
N PHE A 701 -63.54 -30.44 10.71
CA PHE A 701 -64.82 -31.03 10.37
C PHE A 701 -65.39 -30.36 9.13
N GLN A 702 -66.05 -31.12 8.25
CA GLN A 702 -66.83 -30.52 7.18
C GLN A 702 -67.96 -29.66 7.77
N TYR A 703 -68.08 -28.41 7.31
CA TYR A 703 -69.16 -27.53 7.76
C TYR A 703 -70.50 -28.09 7.29
N ARG A 704 -71.39 -28.32 8.25
CA ARG A 704 -72.80 -28.68 8.02
C ARG A 704 -73.70 -27.54 8.44
N LYS A 705 -74.43 -26.99 7.47
CA LYS A 705 -75.40 -25.91 7.67
C LYS A 705 -76.41 -26.28 8.76
N GLY A 706 -76.63 -25.36 9.72
CA GLY A 706 -77.57 -25.54 10.83
C GLY A 706 -77.03 -26.31 12.03
N LYS A 707 -75.81 -26.86 11.98
CA LYS A 707 -75.17 -27.47 13.16
C LYS A 707 -74.58 -26.40 14.06
N LYS A 708 -74.93 -26.44 15.35
CA LYS A 708 -74.40 -25.54 16.40
C LYS A 708 -73.03 -26.01 16.88
N LEU A 709 -72.33 -25.17 17.64
CA LEU A 709 -71.03 -25.46 18.25
C LEU A 709 -70.92 -26.88 18.83
N GLY A 710 -71.91 -27.30 19.63
CA GLY A 710 -71.96 -28.63 20.26
C GLY A 710 -71.99 -29.84 19.31
N TYR A 711 -72.18 -29.65 18.00
CA TYR A 711 -72.00 -30.70 16.99
C TYR A 711 -70.52 -30.94 16.68
N TYR A 712 -69.70 -29.90 16.71
CA TYR A 712 -68.29 -29.94 16.31
C TYR A 712 -67.33 -30.19 17.48
N ILE A 713 -67.75 -29.92 18.72
CA ILE A 713 -66.91 -30.06 19.92
C ILE A 713 -67.24 -31.29 20.79
N LYS A 714 -68.02 -32.25 20.27
CA LYS A 714 -68.58 -33.38 21.03
C LYS A 714 -67.62 -34.55 21.24
#